data_AF-A0ABD3E881-F1
#
_entry.id   AF-A0ABD3E881-F1
#
_cell.length_a   1.000
_cell.length_b   1.000
_cell.length_c   1.000
_cell.angle_alpha   90.00
_cell.angle_beta   90.00
_cell.angle_gamma   90.00
#
_symmetry.space_group_name_H-M   'P 1'
#
loop_
_entity.id
_entity.type
_entity.pdbx_description
1 polymer ?
#
loop_
_entity_poly.entity_id
_entity_poly.type
_entity_poly.pdbx_seq_one_letter_code
_entity_poly.pdbx_strand_id
1 'polypeptide(L)'
;MFSVQSLYWSSAKPLSINPRNPSLRRLISTACSFPNLNSSADSESDDTFSVRPNNFSGVRIDETVGREPGKLRLDTWISSRINGISRARVQSSIRSGLVSVNGHVISKVSHVVRDGDEVNCKIAELQALRAEPEDIPLDIVYEDEHLLVVNKPAHMVVHPAPGNATGTLVNGILRHCRLPTVSFNPEALPEIDDDSGDEACALPVDKGHSEESIRPGIVHRLDKGTSGLLVVAKDEHSHAHLAEQFKKHTIKRVYVSLTCGVPSPTSGRIDIPIGRDPNNRIRMIASPGSSARGKARNAVSSGILTCNVNKKASFHSSSLVSVTDSNDPLHLLNKSTPSSLSQIRQTHAQFLRVGLFNIPHYRTKLVSLYSNNHHFFDAKTLLRSFLKPDLISFTALINASSKSNDFKFTLGLFSQMLTSGLVPDTYVFPSIIKACAGLLSVKIGKQVHGFSISSGCSLDSFVESSLLHFYVKCDELNGAHKLFDNMAERDVVSWSALAAGYARKGDVENAKKVFGEVKNLGFEPNTVSWNGMIAGFNQSGCFLDAVSMFQQMHLHGFKPDGTSISSVLPAIGDLGYLSAGTQVHGHVIKIGFGVDKCIVSALIDMYGKCGCALEMSRVFEDTGRGDVGACNAVITGLARHGLVDEALKVFEELRSQGTELNVVSWTSVIACCSQHGKDIEALNLFREMQAAGVKPNAVTIPCLLPACGSIAALMHGKGAHCFSLRRGISTDVYVGSALIDMYANCGKIQSARSCFDRMPTRNLVCWNAMLGAYAMHGKANEAVEIFHSMERYGQKPDSVSFTSLLSACSQSGLTEEGHRYFESMFNEYGVKARVEHYSCIVSLLGRAGKLEEAYSMIKKMPMEPDACVWGSLLSSCRLHHNVSLGEIAAGKLFELEPRNPGNYVLLSNIYASKGKWKEVNKVRDMMRDKELRKNPGCSWIEVKNRVYMLLAGDESLPQMDQILDKLSKLSMEMKKAGYLPITDYVLQDVEEQEKEQILCGHSEKLAVVFGILNTSQGVSLRVTKNLRICGDCHAFIKFISGFEGREIFVRDTNRYHHFKDGDCSCGDYW
;
A
#
# COMPACT_ATOMS: atom_id res chain seq x y z
N MET A 1 28.01 38.34 35.72
CA MET A 1 27.66 39.55 36.50
C MET A 1 26.16 39.72 36.48
N PHE A 2 25.53 39.95 37.64
CA PHE A 2 24.08 40.11 37.88
C PHE A 2 23.15 38.95 37.44
N SER A 3 22.08 38.57 38.16
CA SER A 3 21.77 38.65 39.61
C SER A 3 20.52 37.80 39.91
N VAL A 4 20.63 36.83 40.84
CA VAL A 4 19.65 36.36 41.87
C VAL A 4 18.16 36.76 41.68
N GLN A 5 17.13 35.90 41.76
CA GLN A 5 16.68 34.97 42.83
C GLN A 5 15.77 33.86 42.21
N SER A 6 15.78 32.57 42.58
CA SER A 6 15.52 31.91 43.88
C SER A 6 14.09 32.06 44.42
N LEU A 7 13.27 30.98 44.35
CA LEU A 7 12.56 30.41 45.52
C LEU A 7 11.94 29.03 45.24
N TYR A 8 11.65 28.30 46.33
CA TYR A 8 11.30 26.88 46.44
C TYR A 8 9.77 26.61 46.52
N TRP A 9 9.40 25.32 46.70
CA TRP A 9 8.07 24.74 47.02
C TRP A 9 7.13 24.53 45.81
N SER A 10 6.21 23.54 45.77
CA SER A 10 6.12 22.22 46.43
C SER A 10 4.91 21.45 45.84
N SER A 11 4.91 20.12 45.97
CA SER A 11 3.78 19.18 45.81
C SER A 11 2.32 19.71 45.92
N ALA A 12 1.44 19.31 44.98
CA ALA A 12 0.03 18.97 45.27
C ALA A 12 -0.66 18.17 44.11
N LYS A 13 -1.31 17.05 44.46
CA LYS A 13 -2.55 16.54 43.84
C LYS A 13 -3.75 17.14 44.63
N PRO A 14 -5.03 16.79 44.33
CA PRO A 14 -5.83 17.02 43.12
C PRO A 14 -7.15 17.80 43.47
N LEU A 15 -8.20 17.65 42.64
CA LEU A 15 -9.63 17.97 42.88
C LEU A 15 -10.18 19.39 42.57
N SER A 16 -10.86 19.46 41.41
CA SER A 16 -12.28 19.86 41.22
C SER A 16 -12.91 21.15 41.81
N ILE A 17 -13.81 21.74 41.00
CA ILE A 17 -14.92 22.68 41.29
C ILE A 17 -14.63 24.20 41.13
N ASN A 18 -14.90 24.70 39.91
CA ASN A 18 -15.81 25.80 39.53
C ASN A 18 -16.00 27.00 40.52
N PRO A 19 -15.82 28.28 40.09
CA PRO A 19 -17.00 29.05 39.65
C PRO A 19 -16.81 30.20 38.62
N ARG A 20 -17.89 30.46 37.84
CA ARG A 20 -18.48 31.77 37.42
C ARG A 20 -17.79 32.72 36.39
N ASN A 21 -18.52 32.92 35.28
CA ASN A 21 -18.63 34.10 34.38
C ASN A 21 -18.85 35.44 35.14
N PRO A 22 -18.73 36.67 34.54
CA PRO A 22 -19.00 37.06 33.13
C PRO A 22 -17.89 37.95 32.48
N SER A 23 -17.92 38.48 31.24
CA SER A 23 -19.05 38.91 30.39
C SER A 23 -18.72 39.01 28.89
N LEU A 24 -19.80 38.92 28.07
CA LEU A 24 -19.89 39.20 26.61
C LEU A 24 -19.25 38.12 25.72
N ARG A 25 -19.58 37.91 24.43
CA ARG A 25 -20.79 38.09 23.55
C ARG A 25 -20.46 37.29 22.25
N ARG A 26 -21.38 36.68 21.47
CA ARG A 26 -22.81 36.31 21.58
C ARG A 26 -23.12 35.40 20.38
N LEU A 27 -23.74 34.22 20.55
CA LEU A 27 -24.78 33.64 19.66
C LEU A 27 -25.28 32.29 20.23
N ILE A 28 -26.53 31.95 19.92
CA ILE A 28 -27.45 31.22 20.83
C ILE A 28 -27.92 29.87 20.24
N SER A 29 -28.47 29.03 21.12
CA SER A 29 -28.62 27.57 21.04
C SER A 29 -29.99 27.02 20.63
N THR A 30 -29.98 25.84 19.99
CA THR A 30 -30.87 24.64 20.13
C THR A 30 -32.41 24.73 20.16
N ALA A 31 -33.04 23.57 19.94
CA ALA A 31 -34.45 23.34 19.68
C ALA A 31 -35.29 22.83 20.90
N CYS A 32 -36.59 22.66 20.63
CA CYS A 32 -37.59 21.80 21.32
C CYS A 32 -38.17 22.23 22.70
N SER A 33 -39.44 22.64 22.73
CA SER A 33 -40.60 21.88 23.30
C SER A 33 -41.93 22.69 23.31
N PHE A 34 -43.08 22.00 23.29
CA PHE A 34 -44.47 22.54 23.37
C PHE A 34 -44.99 22.55 24.83
N PRO A 35 -46.06 23.30 25.20
CA PRO A 35 -47.37 22.64 25.46
C PRO A 35 -48.68 23.49 25.35
N ASN A 36 -49.85 22.78 25.24
CA ASN A 36 -51.20 23.09 25.81
C ASN A 36 -52.05 24.29 25.31
N LEU A 37 -53.41 24.38 25.44
CA LEU A 37 -54.55 23.51 25.90
C LEU A 37 -55.92 24.09 25.43
N ASN A 38 -56.98 23.25 25.28
CA ASN A 38 -58.46 23.54 25.34
C ASN A 38 -59.14 24.56 24.35
N SER A 39 -60.46 24.55 24.03
CA SER A 39 -61.61 23.60 24.16
C SER A 39 -62.87 24.13 23.40
N SER A 40 -63.97 23.34 23.29
CA SER A 40 -65.35 23.66 22.75
C SER A 40 -65.52 23.71 21.21
N ALA A 41 -66.70 23.55 20.60
CA ALA A 41 -67.92 22.72 20.83
C ALA A 41 -68.86 22.80 19.58
N ASP A 42 -69.84 21.88 19.49
CA ASP A 42 -71.12 21.96 18.74
C ASP A 42 -71.22 21.87 17.18
N SER A 43 -71.70 20.68 16.75
CA SER A 43 -72.89 20.37 15.90
C SER A 43 -73.11 20.87 14.44
N GLU A 44 -73.40 19.86 13.60
CA GLU A 44 -74.46 19.74 12.57
C GLU A 44 -74.28 20.15 11.08
N SER A 45 -74.51 19.12 10.24
CA SER A 45 -74.92 18.98 8.82
C SER A 45 -75.18 20.20 7.91
N ASP A 46 -74.70 20.13 6.65
CA ASP A 46 -75.57 19.80 5.49
C ASP A 46 -74.79 19.35 4.22
N ASP A 47 -75.47 18.71 3.26
CA ASP A 47 -74.88 18.06 2.08
C ASP A 47 -74.36 19.03 0.99
N THR A 48 -73.06 19.01 0.70
CA THR A 48 -72.47 19.56 -0.54
C THR A 48 -71.26 18.75 -1.03
N PHE A 49 -71.17 18.53 -2.36
CA PHE A 49 -70.00 17.93 -3.00
C PHE A 49 -68.76 18.83 -2.80
N SER A 50 -67.89 18.44 -1.87
CA SER A 50 -66.79 19.28 -1.37
C SER A 50 -65.40 18.82 -1.83
N VAL A 51 -64.55 19.81 -2.08
CA VAL A 51 -63.15 19.66 -2.53
C VAL A 51 -62.33 18.93 -1.45
N ARG A 52 -61.52 17.93 -1.84
CA ARG A 52 -60.58 17.26 -0.92
C ARG A 52 -59.59 18.28 -0.34
N PRO A 53 -59.44 18.42 0.99
CA PRO A 53 -58.50 19.36 1.58
C PRO A 53 -57.05 18.83 1.45
N ASN A 54 -56.19 19.56 0.73
CA ASN A 54 -54.82 19.12 0.44
C ASN A 54 -53.89 19.03 1.67
N ASN A 55 -54.20 19.73 2.77
CA ASN A 55 -53.29 19.79 3.92
C ASN A 55 -53.80 19.03 5.17
N PHE A 56 -53.22 17.85 5.41
CA PHE A 56 -53.46 17.05 6.61
C PHE A 56 -52.53 17.40 7.80
N SER A 57 -51.69 18.43 7.72
CA SER A 57 -50.77 18.78 8.80
C SER A 57 -51.52 19.17 10.08
N GLY A 58 -51.16 18.56 11.21
CA GLY A 58 -51.73 18.90 12.51
C GLY A 58 -53.04 18.20 12.87
N VAL A 59 -53.64 17.41 11.97
CA VAL A 59 -54.77 16.54 12.29
C VAL A 59 -54.40 15.64 13.46
N ARG A 60 -55.32 15.52 14.44
CA ARG A 60 -55.15 14.72 15.66
C ARG A 60 -56.21 13.63 15.77
N ILE A 61 -55.81 12.47 16.27
CA ILE A 61 -56.68 11.40 16.79
C ILE A 61 -56.33 11.23 18.27
N ASP A 62 -57.34 11.06 19.11
CA ASP A 62 -57.21 10.72 20.52
C ASP A 62 -58.39 9.81 20.87
N GLU A 63 -58.23 8.51 20.65
CA GLU A 63 -59.31 7.51 20.66
C GLU A 63 -58.88 6.24 21.41
N THR A 64 -59.75 5.70 22.26
CA THR A 64 -59.59 4.35 22.82
C THR A 64 -60.03 3.29 21.81
N VAL A 65 -59.20 2.29 21.59
CA VAL A 65 -59.48 1.16 20.68
C VAL A 65 -60.56 0.28 21.29
N GLY A 66 -61.74 0.24 20.66
CA GLY A 66 -62.83 -0.64 21.07
C GLY A 66 -62.65 -2.11 20.66
N ARG A 67 -63.64 -2.94 20.99
CA ARG A 67 -63.68 -4.40 20.70
C ARG A 67 -63.78 -4.73 19.21
N GLU A 68 -62.68 -4.54 18.49
CA GLU A 68 -62.52 -5.01 17.10
C GLU A 68 -61.84 -6.40 17.07
N PRO A 69 -62.39 -7.40 16.32
CA PRO A 69 -61.89 -8.76 16.34
C PRO A 69 -60.64 -8.95 15.45
N GLY A 70 -59.45 -8.56 15.94
CA GLY A 70 -58.19 -8.89 15.27
C GLY A 70 -56.96 -8.11 15.74
N LYS A 71 -55.77 -8.59 15.37
CA LYS A 71 -54.49 -7.87 15.60
C LYS A 71 -54.29 -6.76 14.55
N LEU A 72 -54.92 -5.60 14.73
CA LEU A 72 -54.73 -4.46 13.82
C LEU A 72 -53.41 -3.72 14.07
N ARG A 73 -52.76 -3.30 12.97
CA ARG A 73 -51.56 -2.47 13.02
C ARG A 73 -51.90 -1.00 13.21
N LEU A 74 -51.15 -0.33 14.07
CA LEU A 74 -51.28 1.10 14.39
C LEU A 74 -51.31 1.99 13.13
N ASP A 75 -50.41 1.75 12.17
CA ASP A 75 -50.34 2.54 10.92
C ASP A 75 -51.54 2.35 9.99
N THR A 76 -52.28 1.26 10.14
CA THR A 76 -53.49 0.95 9.35
C THR A 76 -54.74 1.47 10.06
N TRP A 77 -54.84 1.24 11.37
CA TRP A 77 -55.93 1.72 12.23
C TRP A 77 -56.05 3.25 12.23
N ILE A 78 -54.92 3.98 12.34
CA ILE A 78 -54.90 5.44 12.21
C ILE A 78 -55.35 5.88 10.79
N SER A 79 -54.91 5.20 9.73
CA SER A 79 -55.31 5.57 8.36
C SER A 79 -56.79 5.34 8.07
N SER A 80 -57.45 4.37 8.72
CA SER A 80 -58.90 4.17 8.59
C SER A 80 -59.76 5.20 9.33
N ARG A 81 -59.17 6.01 10.22
CA ARG A 81 -59.87 7.08 10.96
C ARG A 81 -59.70 8.48 10.33
N ILE A 82 -58.77 8.65 9.38
CA ILE A 82 -58.60 9.92 8.63
C ILE A 82 -58.90 9.67 7.16
N ASN A 83 -60.07 10.12 6.69
CA ASN A 83 -60.48 9.92 5.31
C ASN A 83 -59.51 10.62 4.34
N GLY A 84 -59.08 9.91 3.28
CA GLY A 84 -58.16 10.42 2.26
C GLY A 84 -56.66 10.49 2.64
N ILE A 85 -56.24 10.13 3.86
CA ILE A 85 -54.80 10.17 4.20
C ILE A 85 -54.04 9.00 3.57
N SER A 86 -52.89 9.27 2.95
CA SER A 86 -52.03 8.18 2.48
C SER A 86 -51.35 7.48 3.66
N ARG A 87 -51.28 6.14 3.61
CA ARG A 87 -50.63 5.34 4.67
C ARG A 87 -49.18 5.77 4.91
N ALA A 88 -48.44 6.15 3.86
CA ALA A 88 -47.07 6.67 3.99
C ALA A 88 -46.97 7.93 4.88
N ARG A 89 -47.99 8.82 4.83
CA ARG A 89 -48.08 10.03 5.66
C ARG A 89 -48.26 9.70 7.15
N VAL A 90 -49.10 8.72 7.46
CA VAL A 90 -49.28 8.17 8.81
C VAL A 90 -47.97 7.55 9.32
N GLN A 91 -47.30 6.74 8.50
CA GLN A 91 -46.01 6.13 8.87
C GLN A 91 -44.91 7.15 9.15
N SER A 92 -44.90 8.29 8.43
CA SER A 92 -43.99 9.39 8.72
C SER A 92 -44.22 9.95 10.12
N SER A 93 -45.49 10.14 10.50
CA SER A 93 -45.87 10.72 11.81
C SER A 93 -45.49 9.80 12.98
N ILE A 94 -45.62 8.48 12.81
CA ILE A 94 -45.12 7.47 13.76
C ILE A 94 -43.59 7.56 13.90
N ARG A 95 -42.84 7.63 12.79
CA ARG A 95 -41.36 7.76 12.84
C ARG A 95 -40.90 9.09 13.46
N SER A 96 -41.67 10.15 13.29
CA SER A 96 -41.43 11.47 13.91
C SER A 96 -41.77 11.51 15.41
N GLY A 97 -42.22 10.41 16.02
CA GLY A 97 -42.55 10.36 17.45
C GLY A 97 -43.83 11.12 17.82
N LEU A 98 -44.70 11.41 16.85
CA LEU A 98 -45.96 12.13 17.05
C LEU A 98 -47.16 11.19 17.29
N VAL A 99 -46.89 9.94 17.66
CA VAL A 99 -47.91 8.92 17.95
C VAL A 99 -47.55 8.20 19.25
N SER A 100 -48.50 8.10 20.17
CA SER A 100 -48.37 7.34 21.42
C SER A 100 -49.56 6.40 21.63
N VAL A 101 -49.33 5.37 22.45
CA VAL A 101 -50.35 4.41 22.88
C VAL A 101 -50.23 4.24 24.39
N ASN A 102 -51.33 4.37 25.14
CA ASN A 102 -51.37 4.41 26.61
C ASN A 102 -50.31 5.37 27.20
N GLY A 103 -50.23 6.58 26.64
CA GLY A 103 -49.23 7.61 27.00
C GLY A 103 -47.79 7.36 26.53
N HIS A 104 -47.46 6.21 25.94
CA HIS A 104 -46.09 5.86 25.54
C HIS A 104 -45.85 6.12 24.04
N VAL A 105 -44.86 6.93 23.70
CA VAL A 105 -44.54 7.26 22.29
C VAL A 105 -44.05 6.04 21.52
N ILE A 106 -44.69 5.76 20.38
CA ILE A 106 -44.40 4.61 19.51
C ILE A 106 -43.63 5.07 18.28
N SER A 107 -42.37 4.66 18.17
CA SER A 107 -41.53 4.88 16.97
C SER A 107 -41.63 3.77 15.92
N LYS A 108 -42.19 2.60 16.29
CA LYS A 108 -42.23 1.41 15.44
C LYS A 108 -43.54 1.30 14.65
N VAL A 109 -43.45 1.56 13.35
CA VAL A 109 -44.57 1.53 12.36
C VAL A 109 -45.34 0.18 12.31
N SER A 110 -44.75 -0.92 12.79
CA SER A 110 -45.40 -2.24 12.89
C SER A 110 -45.98 -2.58 14.26
N HIS A 111 -46.18 -1.58 15.14
CA HIS A 111 -46.90 -1.75 16.40
C HIS A 111 -48.35 -2.21 16.16
N VAL A 112 -48.89 -2.99 17.09
CA VAL A 112 -50.22 -3.60 17.03
C VAL A 112 -51.01 -3.17 18.26
N VAL A 113 -52.18 -2.59 18.04
CA VAL A 113 -53.07 -2.09 19.10
C VAL A 113 -54.00 -3.20 19.61
N ARG A 114 -54.52 -3.03 20.84
CA ARG A 114 -55.38 -3.97 21.55
C ARG A 114 -56.67 -3.29 22.02
N ASP A 115 -57.69 -4.10 22.31
CA ASP A 115 -58.92 -3.67 22.99
C ASP A 115 -58.58 -2.95 24.31
N GLY A 116 -59.04 -1.71 24.45
CA GLY A 116 -58.77 -0.83 25.59
C GLY A 116 -57.51 0.06 25.48
N ASP A 117 -56.71 -0.02 24.42
CA ASP A 117 -55.54 0.85 24.24
C ASP A 117 -55.97 2.29 23.85
N GLU A 118 -55.47 3.32 24.55
CA GLU A 118 -55.66 4.74 24.22
C GLU A 118 -54.62 5.20 23.19
N VAL A 119 -55.04 5.60 21.99
CA VAL A 119 -54.13 5.98 20.90
C VAL A 119 -54.22 7.48 20.62
N ASN A 120 -53.11 8.19 20.85
CA ASN A 120 -52.96 9.60 20.51
C ASN A 120 -52.02 9.75 19.29
N CYS A 121 -52.45 10.45 18.25
CA CYS A 121 -51.68 10.67 17.02
C CYS A 121 -51.80 12.12 16.56
N LYS A 122 -50.69 12.75 16.17
CA LYS A 122 -50.67 14.01 15.42
C LYS A 122 -49.96 13.83 14.08
N ILE A 123 -50.60 14.24 12.97
CA ILE A 123 -50.01 14.16 11.64
C ILE A 123 -48.95 15.26 11.46
N ALA A 124 -47.75 14.86 11.04
CA ALA A 124 -46.60 15.76 10.85
C ALA A 124 -46.83 16.81 9.74
N GLU A 125 -46.14 17.95 9.80
CA GLU A 125 -46.02 18.87 8.65
C GLU A 125 -45.20 18.27 7.50
N LEU A 126 -45.25 18.88 6.31
CA LEU A 126 -44.52 18.42 5.12
C LEU A 126 -43.51 19.50 4.73
N GLN A 127 -42.23 19.15 4.65
CA GLN A 127 -41.15 20.10 4.33
C GLN A 127 -40.87 20.04 2.82
N ALA A 128 -40.81 21.21 2.16
CA ALA A 128 -40.62 21.30 0.71
C ALA A 128 -39.22 20.82 0.26
N LEU A 129 -39.17 20.03 -0.81
CA LEU A 129 -37.92 19.55 -1.41
C LEU A 129 -37.28 20.65 -2.27
N ARG A 130 -35.97 20.88 -2.08
CA ARG A 130 -35.17 21.85 -2.86
C ARG A 130 -34.06 21.11 -3.61
N ALA A 131 -33.85 21.45 -4.89
CA ALA A 131 -32.63 21.09 -5.62
C ALA A 131 -31.64 22.25 -5.56
N GLU A 132 -30.47 22.00 -4.98
CA GLU A 132 -29.33 22.91 -5.07
C GLU A 132 -28.42 22.51 -6.25
N PRO A 133 -27.71 23.46 -6.90
CA PRO A 133 -26.76 23.15 -7.96
C PRO A 133 -25.55 22.38 -7.41
N GLU A 134 -25.28 21.19 -7.94
CA GLU A 134 -24.18 20.32 -7.50
C GLU A 134 -23.18 20.05 -8.63
N ASP A 135 -21.90 19.93 -8.29
CA ASP A 135 -20.79 19.69 -9.23
C ASP A 135 -20.73 18.21 -9.68
N ILE A 136 -21.80 17.77 -10.33
CA ILE A 136 -21.97 16.39 -10.84
C ILE A 136 -21.48 16.33 -12.29
N PRO A 137 -20.49 15.47 -12.63
CA PRO A 137 -20.01 15.35 -14.00
C PRO A 137 -21.09 14.76 -14.91
N LEU A 138 -21.56 15.54 -15.88
CA LEU A 138 -22.56 15.13 -16.87
C LEU A 138 -21.89 14.61 -18.15
N ASP A 139 -22.34 13.46 -18.66
CA ASP A 139 -21.93 12.94 -19.98
C ASP A 139 -22.74 13.63 -21.08
N ILE A 140 -22.29 14.83 -21.47
CA ILE A 140 -22.96 15.66 -22.47
C ILE A 140 -22.54 15.22 -23.87
N VAL A 141 -23.51 14.71 -24.63
CA VAL A 141 -23.30 14.13 -25.96
C VAL A 141 -23.41 15.22 -27.04
N TYR A 142 -24.29 16.20 -26.84
CA TYR A 142 -24.50 17.33 -27.73
C TYR A 142 -25.04 18.53 -26.93
N GLU A 143 -24.64 19.73 -27.31
CA GLU A 143 -25.08 20.99 -26.69
C GLU A 143 -25.04 22.11 -27.73
N ASP A 144 -26.09 22.92 -27.80
CA ASP A 144 -26.14 24.18 -28.55
C ASP A 144 -26.80 25.29 -27.69
N GLU A 145 -27.23 26.38 -28.31
CA GLU A 145 -27.85 27.53 -27.64
C GLU A 145 -29.18 27.17 -26.94
N HIS A 146 -29.95 26.26 -27.52
CA HIS A 146 -31.32 25.92 -27.08
C HIS A 146 -31.42 24.56 -26.40
N LEU A 147 -30.54 23.62 -26.75
CA LEU A 147 -30.64 22.21 -26.40
C LEU A 147 -29.39 21.68 -25.69
N LEU A 148 -29.63 20.76 -24.76
CA LEU A 148 -28.61 19.97 -24.08
C LEU A 148 -29.03 18.49 -24.12
N VAL A 149 -28.16 17.62 -24.64
CA VAL A 149 -28.39 16.18 -24.71
C VAL A 149 -27.43 15.46 -23.77
N VAL A 150 -27.98 14.91 -22.68
CA VAL A 150 -27.20 14.25 -21.63
C VAL A 150 -27.44 12.74 -21.67
N ASN A 151 -26.38 11.96 -21.68
CA ASN A 151 -26.45 10.52 -21.49
C ASN A 151 -26.58 10.20 -20.00
N LYS A 152 -27.82 9.98 -19.54
CA LYS A 152 -28.08 9.62 -18.15
C LYS A 152 -27.61 8.18 -17.90
N PRO A 153 -26.76 7.91 -16.89
CA PRO A 153 -26.42 6.55 -16.49
C PRO A 153 -27.62 5.82 -15.85
N ALA A 154 -27.53 4.49 -15.79
CA ALA A 154 -28.49 3.68 -15.05
C ALA A 154 -28.37 3.95 -13.55
N HIS A 155 -29.48 3.77 -12.83
CA HIS A 155 -29.69 4.01 -11.41
C HIS A 155 -29.62 5.47 -10.91
N MET A 156 -29.13 6.41 -11.72
CA MET A 156 -29.21 7.84 -11.43
C MET A 156 -30.67 8.31 -11.38
N VAL A 157 -31.01 9.01 -10.30
CA VAL A 157 -32.32 9.64 -10.07
C VAL A 157 -32.38 10.96 -10.85
N VAL A 158 -33.52 11.24 -11.49
CA VAL A 158 -33.65 12.44 -12.34
C VAL A 158 -33.97 13.70 -11.51
N HIS A 159 -34.97 13.62 -10.63
CA HIS A 159 -35.45 14.73 -9.80
C HIS A 159 -35.27 14.42 -8.31
N PRO A 160 -35.08 15.43 -7.42
CA PRO A 160 -35.07 15.22 -5.98
C PRO A 160 -36.34 14.54 -5.49
N ALA A 161 -36.19 13.60 -4.55
CA ALA A 161 -37.29 12.87 -3.95
C ALA A 161 -37.00 12.62 -2.45
N PRO A 162 -38.01 12.28 -1.61
CA PRO A 162 -37.77 11.94 -0.22
C PRO A 162 -36.74 10.80 -0.09
N GLY A 163 -35.63 11.06 0.61
CA GLY A 163 -34.50 10.13 0.75
C GLY A 163 -33.46 10.13 -0.38
N ASN A 164 -33.65 10.93 -1.44
CA ASN A 164 -32.64 11.22 -2.48
C ASN A 164 -32.80 12.69 -2.92
N ALA A 165 -32.39 13.62 -2.05
CA ALA A 165 -32.53 15.06 -2.30
C ALA A 165 -31.36 15.67 -3.11
N THR A 166 -30.20 15.02 -3.06
CA THR A 166 -28.95 15.42 -3.72
C THR A 166 -28.46 14.33 -4.67
N GLY A 167 -27.46 14.64 -5.51
CA GLY A 167 -26.89 13.68 -6.46
C GLY A 167 -27.81 13.32 -7.63
N THR A 168 -28.85 14.13 -7.91
CA THR A 168 -29.79 13.89 -9.01
C THR A 168 -29.37 14.59 -10.30
N LEU A 169 -29.90 14.16 -11.44
CA LEU A 169 -29.58 14.76 -12.74
C LEU A 169 -29.91 16.26 -12.78
N VAL A 170 -31.01 16.67 -12.14
CA VAL A 170 -31.39 18.09 -12.03
C VAL A 170 -30.34 18.89 -11.27
N ASN A 171 -29.76 18.37 -10.17
CA ASN A 171 -28.71 19.10 -9.43
C ASN A 171 -27.50 19.41 -10.33
N GLY A 172 -27.09 18.45 -11.17
CA GLY A 172 -26.00 18.62 -12.13
C GLY A 172 -26.36 19.56 -13.30
N ILE A 173 -27.59 19.49 -13.82
CA ILE A 173 -28.05 20.39 -14.90
C ILE A 173 -28.11 21.84 -14.40
N LEU A 174 -28.63 22.08 -13.18
CA LEU A 174 -28.65 23.42 -12.58
C LEU A 174 -27.24 24.01 -12.47
N ARG A 175 -26.25 23.19 -12.09
CA ARG A 175 -24.84 23.60 -12.04
C ARG A 175 -24.27 23.91 -13.42
N HIS A 176 -24.49 23.02 -14.41
CA HIS A 176 -24.00 23.19 -15.79
C HIS A 176 -24.57 24.45 -16.45
N CYS A 177 -25.89 24.67 -16.30
CA CYS A 177 -26.58 25.86 -16.81
C CYS A 177 -26.41 27.11 -15.92
N ARG A 178 -25.66 27.04 -14.81
CA ARG A 178 -25.40 28.13 -13.85
C ARG A 178 -26.65 28.77 -13.23
N LEU A 179 -27.65 27.95 -12.91
CA LEU A 179 -28.94 28.39 -12.40
C LEU A 179 -29.03 28.32 -10.87
N PRO A 180 -29.88 29.15 -10.23
CA PRO A 180 -30.08 29.14 -8.78
C PRO A 180 -30.91 27.93 -8.30
N THR A 181 -30.93 27.73 -6.98
CA THR A 181 -31.69 26.69 -6.27
C THR A 181 -33.19 26.72 -6.62
N VAL A 182 -33.75 25.57 -6.97
CA VAL A 182 -35.17 25.42 -7.35
C VAL A 182 -35.94 24.62 -6.30
N SER A 183 -37.05 25.17 -5.81
CA SER A 183 -37.99 24.47 -4.92
C SER A 183 -39.06 23.71 -5.71
N PHE A 184 -39.27 22.44 -5.38
CA PHE A 184 -40.36 21.63 -5.95
C PHE A 184 -41.55 21.60 -4.97
N ASN A 185 -42.72 22.03 -5.43
CA ASN A 185 -43.95 21.91 -4.63
C ASN A 185 -44.50 20.46 -4.75
N PRO A 186 -44.58 19.66 -3.67
CA PRO A 186 -44.92 18.24 -3.77
C PRO A 186 -46.36 17.94 -4.22
N GLU A 187 -47.28 18.91 -4.13
CA GLU A 187 -48.70 18.75 -4.44
C GLU A 187 -49.02 18.84 -5.96
N ALA A 188 -48.03 19.02 -6.82
CA ALA A 188 -48.19 19.07 -8.29
C ALA A 188 -47.61 17.83 -9.01
N LEU A 189 -47.68 16.66 -8.37
CA LEU A 189 -47.47 15.37 -9.02
C LEU A 189 -48.83 14.79 -9.44
N PRO A 190 -49.09 14.54 -10.74
CA PRO A 190 -50.28 13.80 -11.15
C PRO A 190 -50.30 12.42 -10.49
N GLU A 191 -51.45 12.01 -9.97
CA GLU A 191 -51.66 10.63 -9.54
C GLU A 191 -51.47 9.67 -10.74
N ILE A 192 -50.90 8.50 -10.47
CA ILE A 192 -50.79 7.43 -11.47
C ILE A 192 -52.09 6.64 -11.37
N ASP A 193 -53.02 6.90 -12.28
CA ASP A 193 -54.06 5.95 -12.67
C ASP A 193 -53.81 5.50 -14.11
N ASP A 194 -54.08 4.21 -14.36
CA ASP A 194 -53.94 3.59 -15.67
C ASP A 194 -55.14 3.94 -16.59
N ASP A 195 -54.83 4.23 -17.85
CA ASP A 195 -55.72 4.34 -19.01
C ASP A 195 -56.55 5.63 -19.21
N SER A 196 -56.80 5.93 -20.49
CA SER A 196 -57.42 7.15 -21.07
C SER A 196 -56.61 8.45 -20.96
N GLY A 197 -56.87 9.38 -21.89
CA GLY A 197 -56.09 10.61 -22.08
C GLY A 197 -56.95 11.86 -22.15
N ASP A 198 -56.28 12.98 -22.46
CA ASP A 198 -56.79 14.35 -22.55
C ASP A 198 -57.31 14.94 -21.22
N GLU A 199 -56.49 15.80 -20.60
CA GLU A 199 -56.74 17.24 -20.66
C GLU A 199 -55.48 18.04 -20.28
N ALA A 200 -55.44 19.32 -20.66
CA ALA A 200 -54.36 20.24 -20.32
C ALA A 200 -54.94 21.48 -19.63
N CYS A 201 -54.55 21.73 -18.38
CA CYS A 201 -54.89 22.95 -17.66
C CYS A 201 -53.63 23.75 -17.32
N ALA A 202 -53.46 24.87 -18.01
CA ALA A 202 -52.67 26.00 -17.54
C ALA A 202 -53.45 26.77 -16.46
N LEU A 203 -52.78 27.57 -15.63
CA LEU A 203 -53.25 28.81 -14.96
C LEU A 203 -52.12 29.37 -14.04
N PRO A 204 -52.17 30.65 -13.62
CA PRO A 204 -51.49 31.73 -14.33
C PRO A 204 -50.26 32.29 -13.59
N VAL A 205 -49.37 32.98 -14.31
CA VAL A 205 -48.31 33.80 -13.71
C VAL A 205 -48.56 35.27 -14.02
N ASP A 206 -48.40 36.10 -13.01
CA ASP A 206 -48.65 37.53 -13.04
C ASP A 206 -47.67 38.29 -13.96
N LYS A 207 -48.09 39.45 -14.48
CA LYS A 207 -47.30 40.21 -15.46
C LYS A 207 -46.18 40.99 -14.77
N GLY A 208 -44.92 40.63 -15.01
CA GLY A 208 -43.80 41.42 -14.48
C GLY A 208 -42.42 41.06 -15.07
N HIS A 209 -41.96 41.88 -16.01
CA HIS A 209 -40.59 42.04 -16.47
C HIS A 209 -39.95 40.95 -17.35
N SER A 210 -39.20 41.46 -18.34
CA SER A 210 -38.56 40.75 -19.44
C SER A 210 -37.09 40.48 -19.17
N GLU A 211 -36.78 39.27 -18.71
CA GLU A 211 -35.54 38.57 -19.04
C GLU A 211 -35.94 37.18 -19.55
N GLU A 212 -35.28 36.66 -20.59
CA GLU A 212 -35.60 35.35 -21.15
C GLU A 212 -35.31 34.26 -20.10
N SER A 213 -36.38 33.71 -19.51
CA SER A 213 -36.27 32.82 -18.36
C SER A 213 -35.69 31.45 -18.77
N ILE A 214 -34.38 31.30 -18.56
CA ILE A 214 -33.68 30.02 -18.68
C ILE A 214 -34.26 29.06 -17.65
N ARG A 215 -35.08 28.11 -18.12
CA ARG A 215 -35.73 27.10 -17.30
C ARG A 215 -35.52 25.73 -17.95
N PRO A 216 -34.47 24.98 -17.57
CA PRO A 216 -34.14 23.75 -18.26
C PRO A 216 -35.17 22.67 -17.96
N GLY A 217 -35.87 22.25 -19.02
CA GLY A 217 -37.02 21.35 -18.94
C GLY A 217 -36.75 19.99 -19.57
N ILE A 218 -37.03 18.92 -18.82
CA ILE A 218 -36.90 17.53 -19.29
C ILE A 218 -38.24 17.09 -19.88
N VAL A 219 -38.35 17.15 -21.21
CA VAL A 219 -39.59 16.85 -21.98
C VAL A 219 -39.94 15.36 -22.10
N HIS A 220 -39.03 14.45 -21.73
CA HIS A 220 -39.30 13.00 -21.76
C HIS A 220 -38.57 12.26 -20.62
N ARG A 221 -39.18 11.21 -20.09
CA ARG A 221 -38.66 10.49 -18.90
C ARG A 221 -37.92 9.20 -19.27
N LEU A 222 -36.86 8.89 -18.53
CA LEU A 222 -36.21 7.58 -18.49
C LEU A 222 -36.30 7.02 -17.07
N ASP A 223 -36.64 5.74 -16.95
CA ASP A 223 -36.72 5.06 -15.66
C ASP A 223 -35.38 5.03 -14.91
N LYS A 224 -35.45 4.95 -13.58
CA LYS A 224 -34.27 4.85 -12.72
C LYS A 224 -33.33 3.74 -13.19
N GLY A 225 -33.84 2.56 -13.53
CA GLY A 225 -33.03 1.41 -13.98
C GLY A 225 -32.50 1.48 -15.42
N THR A 226 -32.69 2.58 -16.15
CA THR A 226 -32.32 2.68 -17.58
C THR A 226 -31.32 3.80 -17.81
N SER A 227 -30.24 3.48 -18.53
CA SER A 227 -29.35 4.46 -19.14
C SER A 227 -29.87 4.92 -20.50
N GLY A 228 -29.56 6.15 -20.90
CA GLY A 228 -29.91 6.65 -22.23
C GLY A 228 -29.89 8.17 -22.35
N LEU A 229 -30.06 8.64 -23.57
CA LEU A 229 -30.06 10.07 -23.91
C LEU A 229 -31.35 10.74 -23.44
N LEU A 230 -31.21 11.75 -22.58
CA LEU A 230 -32.24 12.73 -22.28
C LEU A 230 -31.99 13.99 -23.10
N VAL A 231 -33.09 14.61 -23.57
CA VAL A 231 -33.06 15.91 -24.24
C VAL A 231 -33.63 16.90 -23.24
N VAL A 232 -32.84 17.92 -22.96
CA VAL A 232 -33.13 19.00 -22.04
C VAL A 232 -33.20 20.26 -22.87
N ALA A 233 -34.38 20.88 -22.93
CA ALA A 233 -34.48 22.25 -23.43
C ALA A 233 -33.81 23.18 -22.41
N LYS A 234 -33.10 24.23 -22.84
CA LYS A 234 -32.49 25.22 -21.93
C LYS A 234 -33.47 26.33 -21.55
N ASP A 235 -34.35 26.70 -22.47
CA ASP A 235 -35.34 27.76 -22.33
C ASP A 235 -36.80 27.24 -22.45
N GLU A 236 -37.76 28.02 -21.95
CA GLU A 236 -39.18 27.63 -21.92
C GLU A 236 -39.81 27.53 -23.33
N HIS A 237 -39.34 28.30 -24.32
CA HIS A 237 -39.87 28.23 -25.69
C HIS A 237 -39.45 26.90 -26.36
N SER A 238 -38.17 26.55 -26.26
CA SER A 238 -37.64 25.25 -26.69
C SER A 238 -38.29 24.09 -25.93
N HIS A 239 -38.58 24.27 -24.64
CA HIS A 239 -39.30 23.28 -23.84
C HIS A 239 -40.73 23.04 -24.34
N ALA A 240 -41.50 24.11 -24.54
CA ALA A 240 -42.86 24.04 -25.06
C ALA A 240 -42.89 23.43 -26.47
N HIS A 241 -41.99 23.86 -27.36
CA HIS A 241 -41.92 23.35 -28.72
C HIS A 241 -41.53 21.87 -28.77
N LEU A 242 -40.53 21.44 -27.98
CA LEU A 242 -40.18 20.02 -27.87
C LEU A 242 -41.31 19.19 -27.24
N ALA A 243 -41.96 19.68 -26.19
CA ALA A 243 -43.10 19.00 -25.59
C ALA A 243 -44.25 18.81 -26.58
N GLU A 244 -44.52 19.82 -27.42
CA GLU A 244 -45.49 19.73 -28.51
C GLU A 244 -45.07 18.71 -29.59
N GLN A 245 -43.80 18.70 -29.99
CA GLN A 245 -43.27 17.70 -30.94
C GLN A 245 -43.34 16.26 -30.37
N PHE A 246 -43.06 16.08 -29.08
CA PHE A 246 -43.23 14.81 -28.39
C PHE A 246 -44.71 14.39 -28.33
N LYS A 247 -45.63 15.32 -28.01
CA LYS A 247 -47.09 15.09 -28.00
C LYS A 247 -47.65 14.76 -29.39
N LYS A 248 -47.13 15.41 -30.44
CA LYS A 248 -47.48 15.14 -31.85
C LYS A 248 -46.75 13.93 -32.45
N HIS A 249 -45.89 13.24 -31.68
CA HIS A 249 -45.05 12.13 -32.11
C HIS A 249 -44.21 12.40 -33.38
N THR A 250 -43.85 13.66 -33.65
CA THR A 250 -43.06 14.03 -34.85
C THR A 250 -41.58 13.65 -34.73
N ILE A 251 -41.11 13.39 -33.51
CA ILE A 251 -39.72 13.04 -33.21
C ILE A 251 -39.43 11.58 -33.57
N LYS A 252 -38.72 11.37 -34.69
CA LYS A 252 -38.24 10.05 -35.12
C LYS A 252 -36.95 9.68 -34.38
N ARG A 253 -37.03 8.70 -33.47
CA ARG A 253 -35.86 8.11 -32.79
C ARG A 253 -35.26 7.02 -33.69
N VAL A 254 -34.02 7.21 -34.15
CA VAL A 254 -33.27 6.21 -34.93
C VAL A 254 -32.15 5.65 -34.07
N TYR A 255 -32.22 4.35 -33.76
CA TYR A 255 -31.19 3.65 -33.00
C TYR A 255 -30.21 2.97 -33.96
N VAL A 256 -28.94 3.39 -33.92
CA VAL A 256 -27.85 2.72 -34.65
C VAL A 256 -27.15 1.77 -33.69
N SER A 257 -27.24 0.47 -33.95
CA SER A 257 -26.59 -0.56 -33.13
C SER A 257 -25.49 -1.29 -33.92
N LEU A 258 -24.31 -1.41 -33.31
CA LEU A 258 -23.29 -2.38 -33.75
C LEU A 258 -23.66 -3.76 -33.20
N THR A 259 -24.04 -4.68 -34.08
CA THR A 259 -24.37 -6.07 -33.72
C THR A 259 -23.14 -6.96 -33.84
N CYS A 260 -22.95 -7.88 -32.90
CA CYS A 260 -21.90 -8.89 -32.96
C CYS A 260 -22.45 -10.15 -33.63
N GLY A 261 -21.89 -10.53 -34.78
CA GLY A 261 -22.32 -11.68 -35.58
C GLY A 261 -22.22 -11.39 -37.07
N VAL A 262 -22.75 -12.30 -37.90
CA VAL A 262 -22.89 -12.11 -39.35
C VAL A 262 -24.38 -11.93 -39.67
N PRO A 263 -24.94 -10.71 -39.56
CA PRO A 263 -26.28 -10.45 -40.07
C PRO A 263 -26.27 -10.59 -41.60
N SER A 264 -27.26 -11.31 -42.14
CA SER A 264 -27.52 -11.38 -43.57
C SER A 264 -28.92 -10.86 -43.82
N PRO A 265 -29.10 -9.69 -44.46
CA PRO A 265 -28.08 -8.82 -45.05
C PRO A 265 -27.18 -8.08 -44.03
N THR A 266 -26.02 -7.61 -44.49
CA THR A 266 -24.96 -6.94 -43.69
C THR A 266 -25.39 -5.64 -43.00
N SER A 267 -26.50 -5.06 -43.44
CA SER A 267 -27.25 -4.04 -42.70
C SER A 267 -28.74 -4.24 -42.98
N GLY A 268 -29.58 -3.89 -42.02
CA GLY A 268 -31.02 -4.04 -42.11
C GLY A 268 -31.71 -3.02 -41.23
N ARG A 269 -32.96 -2.69 -41.57
CA ARG A 269 -33.76 -1.71 -40.84
C ARG A 269 -34.88 -2.43 -40.09
N ILE A 270 -34.95 -2.22 -38.78
CA ILE A 270 -36.02 -2.75 -37.93
C ILE A 270 -37.11 -1.67 -37.86
N ASP A 271 -38.14 -1.82 -38.68
CA ASP A 271 -39.30 -0.90 -38.74
C ASP A 271 -40.47 -1.33 -37.84
N ILE A 272 -40.30 -2.38 -37.03
CA ILE A 272 -41.26 -2.81 -36.01
C ILE A 272 -40.97 -2.16 -34.63
N PRO A 273 -41.99 -1.92 -33.78
CA PRO A 273 -41.79 -1.30 -32.47
C PRO A 273 -40.82 -2.09 -31.57
N ILE A 274 -39.88 -1.37 -30.97
CA ILE A 274 -38.90 -1.92 -30.03
C ILE A 274 -39.35 -1.55 -28.61
N GLY A 275 -39.77 -2.55 -27.83
CA GLY A 275 -40.16 -2.42 -26.43
C GLY A 275 -39.13 -3.05 -25.49
N ARG A 276 -39.36 -2.96 -24.17
CA ARG A 276 -38.63 -3.80 -23.21
C ARG A 276 -39.19 -5.22 -23.24
N ASP A 277 -38.32 -6.20 -23.03
CA ASP A 277 -38.74 -7.58 -22.78
C ASP A 277 -39.57 -7.62 -21.46
N PRO A 278 -40.80 -8.17 -21.49
CA PRO A 278 -41.71 -8.15 -20.34
C PRO A 278 -41.21 -9.01 -19.17
N ASN A 279 -40.41 -10.04 -19.45
CA ASN A 279 -39.85 -10.95 -18.47
C ASN A 279 -38.45 -10.51 -18.01
N ASN A 280 -37.69 -9.85 -18.89
CA ASN A 280 -36.35 -9.32 -18.59
C ASN A 280 -36.25 -7.83 -18.94
N ARG A 281 -36.68 -6.97 -18.01
CA ARG A 281 -36.74 -5.49 -18.19
C ARG A 281 -35.38 -4.80 -18.46
N ILE A 282 -34.28 -5.55 -18.51
CA ILE A 282 -32.93 -5.08 -18.89
C ILE A 282 -32.66 -5.29 -20.40
N ARG A 283 -33.52 -6.04 -21.11
CA ARG A 283 -33.42 -6.32 -22.55
C ARG A 283 -34.47 -5.53 -23.33
N MET A 284 -34.13 -5.18 -24.56
CA MET A 284 -35.05 -4.63 -25.55
C MET A 284 -35.40 -5.72 -26.58
N ILE A 285 -36.66 -5.81 -26.97
CA ILE A 285 -37.16 -6.77 -27.96
C ILE A 285 -38.01 -6.06 -29.01
N ALA A 286 -37.84 -6.45 -30.27
CA ALA A 286 -38.65 -6.00 -31.39
C ALA A 286 -39.72 -7.05 -31.66
N SER A 287 -40.98 -6.76 -31.35
CA SER A 287 -42.08 -7.75 -31.38
C SER A 287 -43.05 -7.47 -32.53
N PRO A 288 -43.36 -8.45 -33.41
CA PRO A 288 -44.53 -8.37 -34.28
C PRO A 288 -45.79 -8.32 -33.40
N GLY A 289 -46.65 -7.31 -33.62
CA GLY A 289 -47.73 -7.00 -32.69
C GLY A 289 -48.77 -8.12 -32.55
N SER A 290 -48.94 -8.65 -31.34
CA SER A 290 -50.10 -9.45 -30.96
C SER A 290 -51.23 -8.53 -30.51
N SER A 291 -52.40 -8.65 -31.14
CA SER A 291 -53.56 -7.84 -30.80
C SER A 291 -54.22 -8.31 -29.49
N ALA A 292 -54.22 -7.46 -28.46
CA ALA A 292 -55.05 -7.63 -27.28
C ALA A 292 -55.81 -6.32 -26.97
N ARG A 293 -57.02 -6.22 -27.55
CA ARG A 293 -58.16 -5.33 -27.18
C ARG A 293 -57.83 -3.86 -26.83
N GLY A 294 -57.84 -2.99 -27.85
CA GLY A 294 -57.80 -1.53 -27.66
C GLY A 294 -57.92 -0.70 -28.96
N LYS A 295 -59.04 -0.84 -29.69
CA LYS A 295 -59.46 -0.03 -30.88
C LYS A 295 -58.35 0.46 -31.85
N ALA A 296 -58.13 -0.28 -32.93
CA ALA A 296 -57.42 0.22 -34.11
C ALA A 296 -58.29 1.21 -34.92
N ARG A 297 -57.65 2.15 -35.64
CA ARG A 297 -58.25 2.82 -36.81
C ARG A 297 -57.26 2.90 -37.98
N ASN A 298 -57.56 2.05 -38.97
CA ASN A 298 -57.34 2.18 -40.41
C ASN A 298 -55.89 2.41 -40.93
N ALA A 299 -55.30 1.33 -41.44
CA ALA A 299 -54.49 1.40 -42.66
C ALA A 299 -55.40 1.37 -43.90
N VAL A 300 -54.94 1.95 -45.01
CA VAL A 300 -55.48 1.68 -46.35
C VAL A 300 -54.40 0.91 -47.14
N SER A 301 -54.88 -0.09 -47.88
CA SER A 301 -54.13 -1.00 -48.76
C SER A 301 -53.61 -0.26 -50.02
N SER A 302 -52.91 -0.80 -51.03
CA SER A 302 -52.32 -2.10 -51.41
C SER A 302 -51.63 -1.84 -52.76
N GLY A 303 -50.63 -2.62 -53.21
CA GLY A 303 -50.21 -2.49 -54.62
C GLY A 303 -48.89 -3.11 -55.05
N ILE A 304 -48.99 -4.33 -55.54
CA ILE A 304 -48.03 -5.09 -56.36
C ILE A 304 -47.37 -4.24 -57.47
N LEU A 305 -46.04 -4.34 -57.68
CA LEU A 305 -45.45 -4.69 -58.99
C LEU A 305 -43.92 -4.88 -58.95
N THR A 306 -43.45 -5.81 -59.79
CA THR A 306 -42.03 -6.14 -60.03
C THR A 306 -41.48 -5.45 -61.28
N CYS A 307 -40.16 -5.21 -61.25
CA CYS A 307 -39.19 -5.16 -62.36
C CYS A 307 -39.14 -4.00 -63.39
N ASN A 308 -37.87 -3.71 -63.76
CA ASN A 308 -37.32 -3.11 -64.97
C ASN A 308 -37.39 -1.60 -65.28
N VAL A 309 -36.24 -0.95 -65.02
CA VAL A 309 -35.38 -0.25 -66.02
C VAL A 309 -36.09 0.48 -67.18
N ASN A 310 -36.29 1.80 -67.05
CA ASN A 310 -35.54 2.78 -67.85
C ASN A 310 -35.75 4.27 -67.47
N LYS A 311 -34.65 5.04 -67.62
CA LYS A 311 -34.52 6.49 -67.89
C LYS A 311 -35.35 7.55 -67.13
N LYS A 312 -34.58 8.41 -66.44
CA LYS A 312 -34.70 9.87 -66.33
C LYS A 312 -36.05 10.46 -65.85
N ALA A 313 -36.10 10.76 -64.55
CA ALA A 313 -36.64 12.04 -64.09
C ALA A 313 -35.53 12.77 -63.32
N SER A 314 -35.33 14.05 -63.64
CA SER A 314 -34.35 14.93 -63.02
C SER A 314 -34.72 15.24 -61.57
N PHE A 315 -33.83 14.94 -60.63
CA PHE A 315 -33.74 15.74 -59.41
C PHE A 315 -32.75 16.87 -59.65
N HIS A 316 -33.20 18.09 -59.38
CA HIS A 316 -32.43 19.30 -59.62
C HIS A 316 -31.13 19.31 -58.82
N SER A 317 -30.12 19.88 -59.45
CA SER A 317 -28.98 20.48 -58.78
C SER A 317 -29.44 21.51 -57.74
N SER A 318 -29.47 21.13 -56.47
CA SER A 318 -29.31 22.05 -55.35
C SER A 318 -27.96 21.75 -54.71
N SER A 319 -26.96 22.55 -55.08
CA SER A 319 -25.70 22.80 -54.35
C SER A 319 -25.18 21.62 -53.50
N LEU A 320 -24.08 20.95 -53.87
CA LEU A 320 -22.77 21.60 -53.97
C LEU A 320 -22.75 22.90 -53.16
N VAL A 321 -22.89 22.77 -51.83
CA VAL A 321 -22.32 23.77 -50.94
C VAL A 321 -20.84 23.78 -51.26
N SER A 322 -20.41 24.78 -52.01
CA SER A 322 -19.02 25.18 -52.06
C SER A 322 -18.55 25.25 -50.62
N VAL A 323 -17.53 24.46 -50.28
CA VAL A 323 -16.73 24.73 -49.10
C VAL A 323 -16.07 26.07 -49.39
N THR A 324 -16.72 27.15 -48.94
CA THR A 324 -16.04 28.42 -48.70
C THR A 324 -14.89 28.11 -47.73
N ASP A 325 -13.74 28.75 -47.91
CA ASP A 325 -12.46 28.49 -47.22
C ASP A 325 -12.47 28.83 -45.71
N SER A 326 -13.48 28.36 -44.98
CA SER A 326 -13.77 28.67 -43.57
C SER A 326 -14.32 27.49 -42.76
N ASN A 327 -14.61 26.34 -43.38
CA ASN A 327 -15.20 25.16 -42.70
C ASN A 327 -14.50 23.83 -43.04
N ASP A 328 -13.18 23.77 -42.86
CA ASP A 328 -12.49 22.48 -42.69
C ASP A 328 -12.84 21.93 -41.29
N PRO A 329 -13.39 20.70 -41.15
CA PRO A 329 -13.65 20.06 -39.86
C PRO A 329 -12.43 19.95 -38.93
N LEU A 330 -11.20 20.10 -39.46
CA LEU A 330 -9.98 20.16 -38.67
C LEU A 330 -9.81 21.46 -37.86
N HIS A 331 -10.58 22.53 -38.14
CA HIS A 331 -10.47 23.81 -37.41
C HIS A 331 -10.82 23.67 -35.90
N LEU A 332 -11.62 22.67 -35.52
CA LEU A 332 -11.90 22.34 -34.11
C LEU A 332 -10.72 21.67 -33.38
N LEU A 333 -9.74 21.13 -34.10
CA LEU A 333 -8.58 20.41 -33.56
C LEU A 333 -7.27 21.20 -33.59
N ASN A 334 -7.22 22.34 -34.28
CA ASN A 334 -6.01 23.18 -34.43
C ASN A 334 -5.82 24.22 -33.31
N LYS A 335 -6.66 24.22 -32.26
CA LYS A 335 -6.39 25.02 -31.05
C LYS A 335 -5.45 24.27 -30.10
N SER A 336 -4.50 24.99 -29.54
CA SER A 336 -3.31 24.50 -28.80
C SER A 336 -3.60 23.95 -27.39
N THR A 337 -4.70 23.24 -27.20
CA THR A 337 -5.10 22.59 -25.95
C THR A 337 -5.23 21.07 -26.13
N PRO A 338 -4.86 20.24 -25.14
CA PRO A 338 -5.05 18.79 -25.22
C PRO A 338 -6.53 18.47 -25.38
N SER A 339 -6.89 17.80 -26.49
CA SER A 339 -8.29 17.52 -26.85
C SER A 339 -8.92 16.51 -25.89
N SER A 340 -10.07 16.85 -25.32
CA SER A 340 -10.76 15.93 -24.40
C SER A 340 -11.28 14.68 -25.14
N LEU A 341 -11.46 13.57 -24.41
CA LEU A 341 -12.06 12.36 -24.97
C LEU A 341 -13.46 12.62 -25.56
N SER A 342 -14.24 13.56 -24.99
CA SER A 342 -15.52 13.99 -25.54
C SER A 342 -15.37 14.66 -26.91
N GLN A 343 -14.42 15.59 -27.07
CA GLN A 343 -14.13 16.25 -28.36
C GLN A 343 -13.66 15.24 -29.43
N ILE A 344 -12.81 14.27 -29.05
CA ILE A 344 -12.34 13.23 -29.97
C ILE A 344 -13.51 12.35 -30.44
N ARG A 345 -14.41 11.96 -29.51
CA ARG A 345 -15.62 11.19 -29.83
C ARG A 345 -16.61 11.98 -30.70
N GLN A 346 -16.79 13.28 -30.45
CA GLN A 346 -17.61 14.16 -31.28
C GLN A 346 -17.05 14.26 -32.71
N THR A 347 -15.74 14.47 -32.86
CA THR A 347 -15.08 14.52 -34.17
C THR A 347 -15.22 13.19 -34.93
N HIS A 348 -15.01 12.07 -34.24
CA HIS A 348 -15.20 10.72 -34.82
C HIS A 348 -16.64 10.50 -35.29
N ALA A 349 -17.64 10.88 -34.48
CA ALA A 349 -19.05 10.80 -34.86
C ALA A 349 -19.38 11.71 -36.06
N GLN A 350 -18.79 12.90 -36.14
CA GLN A 350 -18.94 13.81 -37.29
C GLN A 350 -18.31 13.24 -38.56
N PHE A 351 -17.13 12.61 -38.48
CA PHE A 351 -16.49 11.97 -39.64
C PHE A 351 -17.31 10.77 -40.17
N LEU A 352 -18.00 10.04 -39.29
CA LEU A 352 -18.95 9.00 -39.68
C LEU A 352 -20.21 9.61 -40.33
N ARG A 353 -20.79 10.66 -39.74
CA ARG A 353 -22.01 11.34 -40.24
C ARG A 353 -21.82 11.98 -41.61
N VAL A 354 -20.65 12.58 -41.87
CA VAL A 354 -20.33 13.29 -43.13
C VAL A 354 -19.67 12.36 -44.16
N GLY A 355 -19.38 11.10 -43.80
CA GLY A 355 -18.75 10.11 -44.70
C GLY A 355 -17.24 10.26 -44.89
N LEU A 356 -16.62 11.26 -44.25
CA LEU A 356 -15.17 11.52 -44.28
C LEU A 356 -14.35 10.35 -43.70
N PHE A 357 -14.95 9.50 -42.87
CA PHE A 357 -14.33 8.26 -42.37
C PHE A 357 -13.88 7.31 -43.49
N ASN A 358 -14.34 7.45 -44.73
CA ASN A 358 -13.85 6.63 -45.84
C ASN A 358 -12.51 7.06 -46.44
N ILE A 359 -12.02 8.25 -46.08
CA ILE A 359 -10.75 8.81 -46.60
C ILE A 359 -9.59 8.36 -45.68
N PRO A 360 -8.51 7.76 -46.21
CA PRO A 360 -7.39 7.25 -45.40
C PRO A 360 -6.78 8.30 -44.45
N HIS A 361 -6.59 9.54 -44.90
CA HIS A 361 -5.99 10.61 -44.10
C HIS A 361 -6.72 10.85 -42.76
N TYR A 362 -8.05 10.95 -42.79
CA TYR A 362 -8.86 11.15 -41.58
C TYR A 362 -8.89 9.93 -40.66
N ARG A 363 -8.81 8.70 -41.22
CA ARG A 363 -8.67 7.45 -40.45
C ARG A 363 -7.37 7.44 -39.64
N THR A 364 -6.24 7.69 -40.30
CA THR A 364 -4.91 7.73 -39.68
C THR A 364 -4.82 8.85 -38.63
N LYS A 365 -5.43 10.03 -38.89
CA LYS A 365 -5.52 11.12 -37.92
C LYS A 365 -6.34 10.74 -36.68
N LEU A 366 -7.49 10.07 -36.83
CA LEU A 366 -8.28 9.58 -35.68
C LEU A 366 -7.51 8.55 -34.84
N VAL A 367 -6.79 7.60 -35.47
CA VAL A 367 -5.93 6.65 -34.75
C VAL A 367 -4.88 7.41 -33.93
N SER A 368 -4.21 8.40 -34.51
CA SER A 368 -3.25 9.25 -33.78
C SER A 368 -3.89 10.00 -32.60
N LEU A 369 -5.11 10.56 -32.76
CA LEU A 369 -5.80 11.29 -31.69
C LEU A 369 -6.15 10.40 -30.50
N TYR A 370 -6.71 9.20 -30.72
CA TYR A 370 -6.96 8.24 -29.64
C TYR A 370 -5.64 7.74 -29.00
N SER A 371 -4.60 7.52 -29.81
CA SER A 371 -3.31 7.02 -29.32
C SER A 371 -2.57 8.02 -28.44
N ASN A 372 -2.54 9.29 -28.83
CA ASN A 372 -1.86 10.36 -28.09
C ASN A 372 -2.54 10.69 -26.76
N ASN A 373 -3.82 10.32 -26.60
CA ASN A 373 -4.59 10.45 -25.36
C ASN A 373 -4.68 9.13 -24.57
N HIS A 374 -3.77 8.18 -24.81
CA HIS A 374 -3.66 6.88 -24.11
C HIS A 374 -4.87 5.93 -24.26
N HIS A 375 -5.81 6.19 -25.19
CA HIS A 375 -6.96 5.33 -25.48
C HIS A 375 -6.61 4.22 -26.48
N PHE A 376 -5.61 3.41 -26.14
CA PHE A 376 -5.01 2.40 -27.02
C PHE A 376 -5.98 1.29 -27.47
N PHE A 377 -6.95 0.92 -26.63
CA PHE A 377 -7.97 -0.07 -26.99
C PHE A 377 -8.91 0.44 -28.08
N ASP A 378 -9.38 1.69 -27.95
CA ASP A 378 -10.24 2.34 -28.95
C ASP A 378 -9.47 2.53 -30.26
N ALA A 379 -8.22 3.01 -30.19
CA ALA A 379 -7.35 3.18 -31.36
C ALA A 379 -7.08 1.85 -32.10
N LYS A 380 -6.84 0.74 -31.39
CA LYS A 380 -6.66 -0.59 -31.98
C LYS A 380 -7.95 -1.17 -32.56
N THR A 381 -9.09 -0.88 -31.94
CA THR A 381 -10.41 -1.28 -32.45
C THR A 381 -10.72 -0.52 -33.74
N LEU A 382 -10.40 0.78 -33.79
CA LEU A 382 -10.50 1.60 -34.99
C LEU A 382 -9.60 1.07 -36.12
N LEU A 383 -8.33 0.77 -35.83
CA LEU A 383 -7.38 0.19 -36.79
C LEU A 383 -7.87 -1.14 -37.40
N ARG A 384 -8.57 -1.97 -36.60
CA ARG A 384 -9.18 -3.23 -37.06
C ARG A 384 -10.41 -3.03 -37.95
N SER A 385 -11.05 -1.87 -37.93
CA SER A 385 -12.21 -1.57 -38.80
C SER A 385 -11.80 -1.16 -40.22
N PHE A 386 -10.50 -0.95 -40.47
CA PHE A 386 -10.01 -0.55 -41.79
C PHE A 386 -9.92 -1.75 -42.74
N LEU A 387 -10.60 -1.66 -43.88
CA LEU A 387 -10.55 -2.67 -44.96
C LEU A 387 -9.12 -2.99 -45.44
N LYS A 388 -8.23 -1.99 -45.39
CA LYS A 388 -6.78 -2.13 -45.56
C LYS A 388 -6.09 -1.16 -44.60
N PRO A 389 -5.52 -1.63 -43.49
CA PRO A 389 -4.64 -0.81 -42.64
C PRO A 389 -3.39 -0.39 -43.41
N ASP A 390 -2.89 0.83 -43.17
CA ASP A 390 -1.64 1.33 -43.74
C ASP A 390 -0.50 1.32 -42.71
N LEU A 391 0.75 1.41 -43.20
CA LEU A 391 1.95 1.48 -42.36
C LEU A 391 1.86 2.66 -41.38
N ILE A 392 1.42 3.83 -41.85
CA ILE A 392 1.37 5.08 -41.07
C ILE A 392 0.47 4.94 -39.83
N SER A 393 -0.69 4.29 -39.94
CA SER A 393 -1.58 4.05 -38.78
C SER A 393 -0.96 3.10 -37.76
N PHE A 394 -0.23 2.08 -38.20
CA PHE A 394 0.54 1.21 -37.30
C PHE A 394 1.69 1.96 -36.62
N THR A 395 2.51 2.70 -37.38
CA THR A 395 3.65 3.48 -36.87
C THR A 395 3.20 4.50 -35.82
N ALA A 396 2.11 5.22 -36.06
CA ALA A 396 1.55 6.18 -35.10
C ALA A 396 1.15 5.51 -33.76
N LEU A 397 0.46 4.37 -33.81
CA LEU A 397 -0.01 3.64 -32.63
C LEU A 397 1.15 2.93 -31.88
N ILE A 398 2.11 2.37 -32.62
CA ILE A 398 3.35 1.77 -32.08
C ILE A 398 4.20 2.83 -31.35
N ASN A 399 4.38 4.01 -31.95
CA ASN A 399 5.17 5.08 -31.35
C ASN A 399 4.48 5.64 -30.09
N ALA A 400 3.16 5.78 -30.08
CA ALA A 400 2.41 6.22 -28.90
C ALA A 400 2.45 5.19 -27.76
N SER A 401 2.25 3.90 -28.05
CA SER A 401 2.30 2.83 -27.04
C SER A 401 3.71 2.59 -26.48
N SER A 402 4.74 2.73 -27.31
CA SER A 402 6.14 2.67 -26.87
C SER A 402 6.51 3.89 -26.02
N LYS A 403 5.93 5.07 -26.27
CA LYS A 403 6.07 6.25 -25.39
C LYS A 403 5.39 6.06 -24.03
N SER A 404 4.21 5.42 -23.98
CA SER A 404 3.51 5.10 -22.72
C SER A 404 4.04 3.87 -21.98
N ASN A 405 5.14 3.27 -22.46
CA ASN A 405 5.78 2.08 -21.88
C ASN A 405 4.91 0.79 -21.85
N ASP A 406 3.83 0.71 -22.64
CA ASP A 406 3.12 -0.57 -22.82
C ASP A 406 3.82 -1.43 -23.88
N PHE A 407 4.96 -1.99 -23.47
CA PHE A 407 5.85 -2.73 -24.35
C PHE A 407 5.23 -4.03 -24.87
N LYS A 408 4.37 -4.70 -24.09
CA LYS A 408 3.69 -5.93 -24.55
C LYS A 408 2.67 -5.63 -25.64
N PHE A 409 1.88 -4.56 -25.48
CA PHE A 409 0.96 -4.11 -26.52
C PHE A 409 1.70 -3.65 -27.78
N THR A 410 2.81 -2.91 -27.61
CA THR A 410 3.68 -2.45 -28.70
C THR A 410 4.18 -3.62 -29.56
N LEU A 411 4.74 -4.67 -28.96
CA LEU A 411 5.18 -5.87 -29.69
C LEU A 411 4.01 -6.65 -30.33
N GLY A 412 2.85 -6.68 -29.67
CA GLY A 412 1.64 -7.29 -30.24
C GLY A 412 1.11 -6.56 -31.48
N LEU A 413 1.29 -5.23 -31.55
CA LEU A 413 0.96 -4.45 -32.75
C LEU A 413 1.96 -4.68 -33.89
N PHE A 414 3.25 -4.78 -33.57
CA PHE A 414 4.28 -5.12 -34.56
C PHE A 414 4.02 -6.48 -35.20
N SER A 415 3.70 -7.49 -34.40
CA SER A 415 3.28 -8.80 -34.92
C SER A 415 2.02 -8.69 -35.79
N GLN A 416 1.03 -7.87 -35.40
CA GLN A 416 -0.18 -7.66 -36.20
C GLN A 416 0.11 -6.97 -37.54
N MET A 417 1.04 -6.01 -37.57
CA MET A 417 1.50 -5.32 -38.77
C MET A 417 2.17 -6.30 -39.75
N LEU A 418 3.10 -7.13 -39.27
CA LEU A 418 3.78 -8.15 -40.06
C LEU A 418 2.80 -9.20 -40.62
N THR A 419 1.84 -9.68 -39.80
CA THR A 419 0.80 -10.61 -40.29
C THR A 419 -0.19 -9.96 -41.26
N SER A 420 -0.22 -8.63 -41.35
CA SER A 420 -0.99 -7.89 -42.38
C SER A 420 -0.22 -7.71 -43.69
N GLY A 421 1.00 -8.27 -43.81
CA GLY A 421 1.85 -8.18 -44.99
C GLY A 421 2.58 -6.83 -45.16
N LEU A 422 2.61 -6.00 -44.12
CA LEU A 422 3.27 -4.69 -44.16
C LEU A 422 4.74 -4.81 -43.73
N VAL A 423 5.65 -4.27 -44.55
CA VAL A 423 7.08 -4.17 -44.23
C VAL A 423 7.31 -2.95 -43.32
N PRO A 424 8.04 -3.08 -42.20
CA PRO A 424 8.41 -1.93 -41.35
C PRO A 424 9.37 -0.98 -42.06
N ASP A 425 9.27 0.31 -41.76
CA ASP A 425 10.27 1.32 -42.10
C ASP A 425 11.27 1.54 -40.95
N THR A 426 12.30 2.38 -41.19
CA THR A 426 13.31 2.73 -40.17
C THR A 426 12.71 3.44 -38.95
N TYR A 427 11.54 4.10 -39.09
CA TYR A 427 10.87 4.81 -38.00
C TYR A 427 10.15 3.89 -37.00
N VAL A 428 9.73 2.68 -37.42
CA VAL A 428 9.12 1.68 -36.53
C VAL A 428 10.16 1.06 -35.59
N PHE A 429 11.35 0.72 -36.11
CA PHE A 429 12.34 -0.08 -35.37
C PHE A 429 12.74 0.50 -34.00
N PRO A 430 13.10 1.79 -33.83
CA PRO A 430 13.45 2.36 -32.52
C PRO A 430 12.39 2.13 -31.44
N SER A 431 11.10 2.24 -31.78
CA SER A 431 10.00 2.00 -30.84
C SER A 431 9.84 0.53 -30.46
N ILE A 432 10.12 -0.40 -31.38
CA ILE A 432 10.08 -1.86 -31.14
C ILE A 432 11.31 -2.31 -30.35
N ILE A 433 12.49 -1.78 -30.67
CA ILE A 433 13.74 -2.04 -29.97
C ILE A 433 13.65 -1.49 -28.53
N LYS A 434 13.11 -0.28 -28.34
CA LYS A 434 12.77 0.26 -27.01
C LYS A 434 11.84 -0.66 -26.24
N ALA A 435 10.83 -1.27 -26.89
CA ALA A 435 9.94 -2.23 -26.24
C ALA A 435 10.66 -3.54 -25.86
N CYS A 436 11.55 -4.06 -26.69
CA CYS A 436 12.39 -5.21 -26.36
C CYS A 436 13.31 -4.91 -25.16
N ALA A 437 13.92 -3.72 -25.14
CA ALA A 437 14.81 -3.24 -24.07
C ALA A 437 14.04 -2.91 -22.77
N GLY A 438 12.77 -2.51 -22.88
CA GLY A 438 11.86 -2.29 -21.76
C GLY A 438 11.38 -3.59 -21.10
N LEU A 439 11.31 -4.68 -21.87
CA LEU A 439 10.98 -6.03 -21.40
C LEU A 439 12.21 -6.88 -21.06
N LEU A 440 13.43 -6.33 -21.23
CA LEU A 440 14.72 -7.04 -21.10
C LEU A 440 14.77 -8.35 -21.92
N SER A 441 14.07 -8.39 -23.06
CA SER A 441 13.88 -9.61 -23.84
C SER A 441 14.96 -9.76 -24.90
N VAL A 442 16.11 -10.31 -24.50
CA VAL A 442 17.24 -10.60 -25.40
C VAL A 442 16.81 -11.43 -26.61
N LYS A 443 15.96 -12.45 -26.42
CA LYS A 443 15.50 -13.34 -27.49
C LYS A 443 14.69 -12.60 -28.55
N ILE A 444 13.72 -11.78 -28.16
CA ILE A 444 12.88 -11.03 -29.11
C ILE A 444 13.70 -9.92 -29.77
N GLY A 445 14.53 -9.20 -29.02
CA GLY A 445 15.37 -8.15 -29.62
C GLY A 445 16.41 -8.69 -30.61
N LYS A 446 17.01 -9.86 -30.36
CA LYS A 446 17.87 -10.56 -31.34
C LYS A 446 17.08 -10.96 -32.61
N GLN A 447 15.80 -11.33 -32.50
CA GLN A 447 14.93 -11.58 -33.66
C GLN A 447 14.61 -10.28 -34.42
N VAL A 448 14.32 -9.17 -33.73
CA VAL A 448 14.06 -7.85 -34.34
C VAL A 448 15.31 -7.31 -35.03
N HIS A 449 16.51 -7.52 -34.47
CA HIS A 449 17.78 -7.19 -35.12
C HIS A 449 18.04 -8.04 -36.36
N GLY A 450 17.85 -9.36 -36.29
CA GLY A 450 17.93 -10.21 -37.49
C GLY A 450 16.94 -9.79 -38.57
N PHE A 451 15.74 -9.35 -38.17
CA PHE A 451 14.74 -8.82 -39.09
C PHE A 451 15.15 -7.47 -39.71
N SER A 452 15.71 -6.52 -38.95
CA SER A 452 16.18 -5.23 -39.49
C SER A 452 17.30 -5.39 -40.52
N ILE A 453 18.19 -6.38 -40.32
CA ILE A 453 19.20 -6.78 -41.32
C ILE A 453 18.50 -7.29 -42.59
N SER A 454 17.56 -8.23 -42.46
CA SER A 454 16.85 -8.80 -43.60
C SER A 454 15.98 -7.80 -44.37
N SER A 455 15.52 -6.72 -43.73
CA SER A 455 14.75 -5.64 -44.35
C SER A 455 15.61 -4.51 -44.90
N GLY A 456 16.95 -4.57 -44.76
CA GLY A 456 17.87 -3.50 -45.17
C GLY A 456 17.86 -2.25 -44.27
N CYS A 457 17.10 -2.26 -43.17
CA CYS A 457 16.98 -1.13 -42.24
C CYS A 457 18.08 -1.09 -41.18
N SER A 458 18.99 -2.07 -41.14
CA SER A 458 20.05 -2.15 -40.12
C SER A 458 21.18 -1.14 -40.29
N LEU A 459 21.31 -0.49 -41.46
CA LEU A 459 22.34 0.51 -41.77
C LEU A 459 21.89 1.95 -41.45
N ASP A 460 20.69 2.12 -40.88
CA ASP A 460 20.17 3.42 -40.43
C ASP A 460 20.73 3.75 -39.04
N SER A 461 21.36 4.93 -38.89
CA SER A 461 22.07 5.32 -37.67
C SER A 461 21.16 5.41 -36.42
N PHE A 462 19.86 5.70 -36.58
CA PHE A 462 18.91 5.67 -35.46
C PHE A 462 18.56 4.23 -35.06
N VAL A 463 18.51 3.31 -36.03
CA VAL A 463 18.30 1.87 -35.78
C VAL A 463 19.53 1.26 -35.10
N GLU A 464 20.74 1.51 -35.60
CA GLU A 464 22.00 1.07 -35.00
C GLU A 464 22.15 1.56 -33.55
N SER A 465 21.95 2.87 -33.32
CA SER A 465 22.00 3.47 -31.98
C SER A 465 20.95 2.87 -31.03
N SER A 466 19.73 2.63 -31.53
CA SER A 466 18.66 1.98 -30.75
C SER A 466 19.03 0.54 -30.37
N LEU A 467 19.61 -0.22 -31.32
CA LEU A 467 20.08 -1.59 -31.09
C LEU A 467 21.23 -1.63 -30.06
N LEU A 468 22.17 -0.70 -30.13
CA LEU A 468 23.28 -0.58 -29.18
C LEU A 468 22.74 -0.34 -27.76
N HIS A 469 21.83 0.64 -27.59
CA HIS A 469 21.16 0.88 -26.32
C HIS A 469 20.36 -0.32 -25.82
N PHE A 470 19.73 -1.10 -26.71
CA PHE A 470 19.05 -2.36 -26.35
C PHE A 470 20.03 -3.41 -25.81
N TYR A 471 21.13 -3.69 -26.50
CA TYR A 471 22.11 -4.68 -26.06
C TYR A 471 22.75 -4.29 -24.73
N VAL A 472 23.14 -3.02 -24.57
CA VAL A 472 23.66 -2.47 -23.30
C VAL A 472 22.63 -2.57 -22.18
N LYS A 473 21.35 -2.28 -22.44
CA LYS A 473 20.30 -2.35 -21.42
C LYS A 473 19.94 -3.79 -21.01
N CYS A 474 20.18 -4.77 -21.89
CA CYS A 474 19.96 -6.19 -21.61
C CYS A 474 21.22 -6.93 -21.14
N ASP A 475 22.28 -6.22 -20.75
CA ASP A 475 23.58 -6.75 -20.28
C ASP A 475 24.34 -7.67 -21.27
N GLU A 476 23.98 -7.59 -22.55
CA GLU A 476 24.60 -8.34 -23.65
C GLU A 476 25.76 -7.54 -24.28
N LEU A 477 26.73 -7.13 -23.45
CA LEU A 477 27.84 -6.26 -23.88
C LEU A 477 28.66 -6.84 -25.04
N ASN A 478 28.82 -8.16 -25.13
CA ASN A 478 29.50 -8.82 -26.26
C ASN A 478 28.74 -8.63 -27.58
N GLY A 479 27.41 -8.49 -27.54
CA GLY A 479 26.59 -8.13 -28.69
C GLY A 479 26.65 -6.62 -28.98
N ALA A 480 26.65 -5.79 -27.93
CA ALA A 480 26.80 -4.34 -28.04
C ALA A 480 28.12 -3.95 -28.71
N HIS A 481 29.25 -4.48 -28.24
CA HIS A 481 30.59 -4.18 -28.77
C HIS A 481 30.73 -4.63 -30.23
N LYS A 482 30.27 -5.84 -30.56
CA LYS A 482 30.26 -6.32 -31.95
C LYS A 482 29.38 -5.49 -32.88
N LEU A 483 28.24 -5.00 -32.40
CA LEU A 483 27.42 -4.06 -33.18
C LEU A 483 28.19 -2.75 -33.37
N PHE A 484 28.74 -2.20 -32.30
CA PHE A 484 29.50 -0.95 -32.29
C PHE A 484 30.70 -0.96 -33.25
N ASP A 485 31.45 -2.06 -33.31
CA ASP A 485 32.54 -2.26 -34.27
C ASP A 485 32.08 -2.17 -35.73
N ASN A 486 30.84 -2.58 -36.02
CA ASN A 486 30.27 -2.60 -37.36
C ASN A 486 29.43 -1.36 -37.71
N MET A 487 29.20 -0.42 -36.77
CA MET A 487 28.44 0.81 -37.03
C MET A 487 29.15 1.69 -38.07
N ALA A 488 28.38 2.20 -39.03
CA ALA A 488 28.93 3.01 -40.13
C ALA A 488 29.41 4.40 -39.68
N GLU A 489 28.69 5.01 -38.73
CA GLU A 489 29.07 6.25 -38.06
C GLU A 489 28.99 6.07 -36.54
N ARG A 490 30.03 6.49 -35.81
CA ARG A 490 30.10 6.38 -34.34
C ARG A 490 30.16 7.77 -33.71
N ASP A 491 29.02 8.22 -33.21
CA ASP A 491 28.86 9.50 -32.55
C ASP A 491 29.18 9.45 -31.03
N VAL A 492 29.20 10.62 -30.38
CA VAL A 492 29.45 10.69 -28.92
C VAL A 492 28.41 9.90 -28.12
N VAL A 493 27.16 9.76 -28.60
CA VAL A 493 26.10 9.02 -27.90
C VAL A 493 26.39 7.52 -27.88
N SER A 494 26.75 6.93 -29.02
CA SER A 494 27.08 5.50 -29.13
C SER A 494 28.33 5.13 -28.31
N TRP A 495 29.41 5.92 -28.38
CA TRP A 495 30.59 5.76 -27.51
C TRP A 495 30.21 5.82 -26.02
N SER A 496 29.43 6.84 -25.63
CA SER A 496 29.00 7.03 -24.23
C SER A 496 28.10 5.89 -23.74
N ALA A 497 27.23 5.37 -24.60
CA ALA A 497 26.33 4.27 -24.29
C ALA A 497 27.10 2.97 -24.02
N LEU A 498 28.13 2.67 -24.84
CA LEU A 498 28.96 1.48 -24.66
C LEU A 498 29.85 1.60 -23.41
N ALA A 499 30.51 2.74 -23.20
CA ALA A 499 31.36 2.98 -22.03
C ALA A 499 30.56 2.91 -20.70
N ALA A 500 29.40 3.57 -20.64
CA ALA A 500 28.50 3.48 -19.49
C ALA A 500 27.90 2.07 -19.30
N GLY A 501 27.81 1.28 -20.37
CA GLY A 501 27.45 -0.14 -20.32
C GLY A 501 28.49 -0.99 -19.60
N TYR A 502 29.76 -0.86 -19.99
CA TYR A 502 30.88 -1.50 -19.28
C TYR A 502 30.99 -1.03 -17.83
N ALA A 503 30.84 0.27 -17.58
CA ALA A 503 30.88 0.84 -16.24
C ALA A 503 29.79 0.25 -15.34
N ARG A 504 28.54 0.11 -15.83
CA ARG A 504 27.44 -0.53 -15.08
C ARG A 504 27.70 -2.01 -14.76
N LYS A 505 28.48 -2.71 -15.57
CA LYS A 505 28.87 -4.11 -15.34
C LYS A 505 30.07 -4.25 -14.38
N GLY A 506 30.73 -3.14 -14.02
CA GLY A 506 31.95 -3.14 -13.21
C GLY A 506 33.22 -3.49 -14.01
N ASP A 507 33.16 -3.50 -15.34
CA ASP A 507 34.33 -3.72 -16.20
C ASP A 507 35.08 -2.40 -16.39
N VAL A 508 35.90 -2.08 -15.38
CA VAL A 508 36.64 -0.81 -15.28
C VAL A 508 37.63 -0.62 -16.43
N GLU A 509 38.29 -1.69 -16.88
CA GLU A 509 39.30 -1.62 -17.95
C GLU A 509 38.65 -1.27 -19.29
N ASN A 510 37.63 -2.02 -19.72
CA ASN A 510 36.97 -1.75 -21.00
C ASN A 510 36.18 -0.43 -20.95
N ALA A 511 35.55 -0.09 -19.82
CA ALA A 511 34.87 1.20 -19.66
C ALA A 511 35.84 2.39 -19.86
N LYS A 512 36.99 2.39 -19.18
CA LYS A 512 38.00 3.46 -19.30
C LYS A 512 38.67 3.46 -20.68
N LYS A 513 38.92 2.29 -21.28
CA LYS A 513 39.49 2.16 -22.62
C LYS A 513 38.56 2.79 -23.68
N VAL A 514 37.31 2.34 -23.74
CA VAL A 514 36.30 2.85 -24.70
C VAL A 514 36.09 4.35 -24.50
N PHE A 515 36.06 4.84 -23.25
CA PHE A 515 35.93 6.27 -22.95
C PHE A 515 37.17 7.09 -23.37
N GLY A 516 38.37 6.53 -23.25
CA GLY A 516 39.62 7.17 -23.68
C GLY A 516 39.77 7.22 -25.21
N GLU A 517 39.30 6.21 -25.92
CA GLU A 517 39.35 6.14 -27.40
C GLU A 517 38.54 7.25 -28.08
N VAL A 518 37.45 7.73 -27.47
CA VAL A 518 36.66 8.91 -27.91
C VAL A 518 37.58 10.11 -28.16
N LYS A 519 38.47 10.38 -27.19
CA LYS A 519 39.39 11.52 -27.20
C LYS A 519 40.49 11.37 -28.26
N ASN A 520 40.96 10.14 -28.49
CA ASN A 520 42.01 9.84 -29.49
C ASN A 520 41.52 10.02 -30.94
N LEU A 521 40.19 9.96 -31.17
CA LEU A 521 39.56 10.15 -32.48
C LEU A 521 39.07 11.59 -32.72
N GLY A 522 39.38 12.53 -31.82
CA GLY A 522 39.03 13.94 -31.97
C GLY A 522 37.61 14.32 -31.51
N PHE A 523 36.90 13.41 -30.85
CA PHE A 523 35.61 13.70 -30.21
C PHE A 523 35.84 14.09 -28.73
N GLU A 524 35.25 15.20 -28.28
CA GLU A 524 35.28 15.56 -26.86
C GLU A 524 34.13 14.87 -26.09
N PRO A 525 34.39 14.14 -25.00
CA PRO A 525 33.34 13.64 -24.12
C PRO A 525 32.55 14.80 -23.51
N ASN A 526 31.22 14.74 -23.59
CA ASN A 526 30.36 15.78 -23.04
C ASN A 526 29.95 15.45 -21.59
N THR A 527 29.22 16.37 -20.93
CA THR A 527 28.74 16.17 -19.55
C THR A 527 27.91 14.90 -19.38
N VAL A 528 27.13 14.49 -20.39
CA VAL A 528 26.33 13.25 -20.36
C VAL A 528 27.25 12.02 -20.41
N SER A 529 28.34 12.06 -21.17
CA SER A 529 29.37 11.02 -21.21
C SER A 529 29.98 10.80 -19.82
N TRP A 530 30.42 11.87 -19.15
CA TRP A 530 30.98 11.79 -17.79
C TRP A 530 29.93 11.30 -16.77
N ASN A 531 28.71 11.84 -16.81
CA ASN A 531 27.62 11.42 -15.92
C ASN A 531 27.28 9.93 -16.09
N GLY A 532 27.29 9.42 -17.33
CA GLY A 532 27.08 8.00 -17.63
C GLY A 532 28.14 7.09 -17.01
N MET A 533 29.41 7.52 -17.01
CA MET A 533 30.52 6.78 -16.38
C MET A 533 30.42 6.80 -14.85
N ILE A 534 30.20 7.98 -14.25
CA ILE A 534 30.08 8.14 -12.79
C ILE A 534 28.91 7.32 -12.26
N ALA A 535 27.72 7.45 -12.88
CA ALA A 535 26.54 6.69 -12.49
C ALA A 535 26.68 5.18 -12.75
N GLY A 536 27.35 4.78 -13.85
CA GLY A 536 27.63 3.39 -14.17
C GLY A 536 28.51 2.72 -13.11
N PHE A 537 29.66 3.33 -12.79
CA PHE A 537 30.55 2.78 -11.77
C PHE A 537 29.92 2.76 -10.38
N ASN A 538 29.13 3.79 -10.02
CA ASN A 538 28.37 3.79 -8.77
C ASN A 538 27.35 2.64 -8.72
N GLN A 539 26.61 2.38 -9.81
CA GLN A 539 25.66 1.26 -9.92
C GLN A 539 26.34 -0.13 -9.81
N SER A 540 27.59 -0.26 -10.26
CA SER A 540 28.36 -1.51 -10.20
C SER A 540 29.06 -1.77 -8.85
N GLY A 541 29.07 -0.79 -7.93
CA GLY A 541 29.87 -0.85 -6.70
C GLY A 541 31.34 -0.47 -6.85
N CYS A 542 31.79 -0.09 -8.06
CA CYS A 542 33.13 0.46 -8.32
C CYS A 542 33.24 1.93 -7.86
N PHE A 543 32.94 2.20 -6.59
CA PHE A 543 32.80 3.57 -6.06
C PHE A 543 34.07 4.42 -6.24
N LEU A 544 35.26 3.83 -6.11
CA LEU A 544 36.54 4.52 -6.29
C LEU A 544 36.69 5.06 -7.73
N ASP A 545 36.27 4.27 -8.72
CA ASP A 545 36.28 4.66 -10.12
C ASP A 545 35.24 5.73 -10.42
N ALA A 546 34.04 5.67 -9.80
CA ALA A 546 33.04 6.73 -9.91
C ALA A 546 33.57 8.10 -9.41
N VAL A 547 34.24 8.12 -8.25
CA VAL A 547 34.89 9.32 -7.72
C VAL A 547 36.06 9.76 -8.59
N SER A 548 36.86 8.83 -9.12
CA SER A 548 37.95 9.12 -10.07
C SER A 548 37.44 9.78 -11.36
N MET A 549 36.32 9.32 -11.92
CA MET A 549 35.70 9.95 -13.10
C MET A 549 35.19 11.36 -12.81
N PHE A 550 34.61 11.61 -11.64
CA PHE A 550 34.20 12.96 -11.22
C PHE A 550 35.40 13.91 -11.07
N GLN A 551 36.52 13.43 -10.50
CA GLN A 551 37.76 14.20 -10.41
C GLN A 551 38.35 14.50 -11.80
N GLN A 552 38.37 13.51 -12.70
CA GLN A 552 38.87 13.69 -14.06
C GLN A 552 38.01 14.64 -14.90
N MET A 553 36.68 14.61 -14.73
CA MET A 553 35.76 15.58 -15.33
C MET A 553 36.15 17.01 -14.93
N HIS A 554 36.40 17.25 -13.64
CA HIS A 554 36.79 18.57 -13.13
C HIS A 554 38.19 19.00 -13.62
N LEU A 555 39.15 18.08 -13.65
CA LEU A 555 40.51 18.32 -14.17
C LEU A 555 40.53 18.69 -15.66
N HIS A 556 39.56 18.20 -16.45
CA HIS A 556 39.37 18.58 -17.85
C HIS A 556 38.55 19.87 -18.04
N GLY A 557 38.24 20.61 -16.96
CA GLY A 557 37.54 21.90 -17.03
C GLY A 557 36.02 21.81 -17.18
N PHE A 558 35.43 20.61 -17.19
CA PHE A 558 33.97 20.45 -17.21
C PHE A 558 33.39 20.82 -15.85
N LYS A 559 32.35 21.68 -15.86
CA LYS A 559 31.60 22.04 -14.65
C LYS A 559 30.63 20.91 -14.30
N PRO A 560 30.70 20.32 -13.08
CA PRO A 560 29.72 19.34 -12.64
C PRO A 560 28.31 19.94 -12.62
N ASP A 561 27.34 19.18 -13.12
CA ASP A 561 25.92 19.53 -13.03
C ASP A 561 25.25 18.77 -11.86
N GLY A 562 23.98 19.03 -11.61
CA GLY A 562 23.23 18.36 -10.54
C GLY A 562 23.18 16.84 -10.69
N THR A 563 23.22 16.33 -11.94
CA THR A 563 23.32 14.90 -12.23
C THR A 563 24.71 14.32 -11.93
N SER A 564 25.80 15.07 -12.20
CA SER A 564 27.16 14.69 -11.79
C SER A 564 27.26 14.54 -10.27
N ILE A 565 26.73 15.53 -9.55
CA ILE A 565 26.82 15.65 -8.09
C ILE A 565 25.98 14.58 -7.40
N SER A 566 24.71 14.42 -7.78
CA SER A 566 23.83 13.38 -7.24
C SER A 566 24.30 11.96 -7.57
N SER A 567 25.05 11.76 -8.66
CA SER A 567 25.63 10.46 -9.01
C SER A 567 26.90 10.13 -8.23
N VAL A 568 27.72 11.11 -7.83
CA VAL A 568 28.99 10.88 -7.12
C VAL A 568 28.83 10.84 -5.58
N LEU A 569 27.91 11.62 -5.01
CA LEU A 569 27.72 11.70 -3.56
C LEU A 569 27.46 10.34 -2.87
N PRO A 570 26.62 9.43 -3.43
CA PRO A 570 26.45 8.10 -2.85
C PRO A 570 27.75 7.29 -2.82
N ALA A 571 28.55 7.33 -3.90
CA ALA A 571 29.83 6.62 -3.99
C ALA A 571 30.87 7.15 -2.98
N ILE A 572 30.89 8.47 -2.74
CA ILE A 572 31.70 9.09 -1.69
C ILE A 572 31.25 8.59 -0.30
N GLY A 573 29.94 8.48 -0.08
CA GLY A 573 29.35 7.96 1.15
C GLY A 573 29.72 6.50 1.40
N ASP A 574 29.58 5.63 0.39
CA ASP A 574 29.89 4.20 0.51
C ASP A 574 31.41 3.92 0.67
N LEU A 575 32.28 4.85 0.27
CA LEU A 575 33.71 4.84 0.57
C LEU A 575 34.06 5.45 1.94
N GLY A 576 33.14 6.16 2.60
CA GLY A 576 33.41 6.93 3.82
C GLY A 576 34.33 8.13 3.62
N TYR A 577 34.46 8.65 2.40
CA TYR A 577 35.44 9.69 2.03
C TYR A 577 34.97 11.11 2.40
N LEU A 578 34.83 11.38 3.70
CA LEU A 578 34.32 12.64 4.27
C LEU A 578 35.03 13.90 3.74
N SER A 579 36.35 13.82 3.47
CA SER A 579 37.12 14.94 2.91
C SER A 579 36.77 15.28 1.46
N ALA A 580 36.38 14.29 0.65
CA ALA A 580 35.84 14.51 -0.69
C ALA A 580 34.38 15.00 -0.61
N GLY A 581 33.59 14.44 0.30
CA GLY A 581 32.19 14.84 0.52
C GLY A 581 32.03 16.30 0.92
N THR A 582 32.86 16.77 1.85
CA THR A 582 32.89 18.19 2.27
C THR A 582 33.34 19.14 1.15
N GLN A 583 34.28 18.72 0.29
CA GLN A 583 34.66 19.50 -0.90
C GLN A 583 33.51 19.61 -1.92
N VAL A 584 32.81 18.50 -2.20
CA VAL A 584 31.64 18.50 -3.10
C VAL A 584 30.50 19.31 -2.51
N HIS A 585 30.24 19.23 -1.20
CA HIS A 585 29.25 20.07 -0.53
C HIS A 585 29.61 21.57 -0.61
N GLY A 586 30.86 21.93 -0.34
CA GLY A 586 31.36 23.30 -0.53
C GLY A 586 31.29 23.78 -1.98
N HIS A 587 31.36 22.87 -2.96
CA HIS A 587 31.09 23.19 -4.36
C HIS A 587 29.60 23.48 -4.57
N VAL A 588 28.69 22.57 -4.16
CA VAL A 588 27.23 22.72 -4.25
C VAL A 588 26.74 24.09 -3.77
N ILE A 589 27.25 24.57 -2.63
CA ILE A 589 26.92 25.89 -2.09
C ILE A 589 27.38 27.01 -3.06
N LYS A 590 28.64 26.95 -3.53
CA LYS A 590 29.21 27.96 -4.46
C LYS A 590 28.49 28.04 -5.81
N ILE A 591 27.97 26.92 -6.32
CA ILE A 591 27.23 26.87 -7.59
C ILE A 591 25.71 27.06 -7.43
N GLY A 592 25.21 27.31 -6.21
CA GLY A 592 23.80 27.62 -5.95
C GLY A 592 22.86 26.41 -5.95
N PHE A 593 23.39 25.19 -5.94
CA PHE A 593 22.61 23.95 -5.95
C PHE A 593 22.11 23.49 -4.57
N GLY A 594 22.37 24.25 -3.51
CA GLY A 594 21.95 23.92 -2.12
C GLY A 594 20.43 23.89 -1.88
N VAL A 595 19.61 24.27 -2.88
CA VAL A 595 18.13 24.20 -2.82
C VAL A 595 17.59 23.00 -3.63
N ASP A 596 18.45 22.26 -4.34
CA ASP A 596 18.05 21.08 -5.10
C ASP A 596 17.78 19.89 -4.17
N LYS A 597 16.52 19.46 -4.10
CA LYS A 597 16.03 18.37 -3.23
C LYS A 597 16.77 17.05 -3.44
N CYS A 598 17.19 16.73 -4.67
CA CYS A 598 17.93 15.51 -4.97
C CYS A 598 19.37 15.60 -4.47
N ILE A 599 19.98 16.78 -4.50
CA ILE A 599 21.33 17.00 -3.98
C ILE A 599 21.33 17.09 -2.46
N VAL A 600 20.36 17.78 -1.84
CA VAL A 600 20.20 17.85 -0.37
C VAL A 600 20.02 16.47 0.23
N SER A 601 19.13 15.63 -0.34
CA SER A 601 18.95 14.25 0.13
C SER A 601 20.19 13.37 -0.10
N ALA A 602 20.92 13.53 -1.21
CA ALA A 602 22.18 12.84 -1.46
C ALA A 602 23.32 13.28 -0.52
N LEU A 603 23.39 14.58 -0.14
CA LEU A 603 24.33 15.10 0.85
C LEU A 603 24.05 14.51 2.24
N ILE A 604 22.78 14.44 2.64
CA ILE A 604 22.34 13.86 3.91
C ILE A 604 22.70 12.37 3.97
N ASP A 605 22.41 11.56 2.93
CA ASP A 605 22.82 10.14 2.90
C ASP A 605 24.36 9.99 2.91
N MET A 606 25.09 10.84 2.17
CA MET A 606 26.55 10.84 2.15
C MET A 606 27.16 11.11 3.54
N TYR A 607 26.71 12.16 4.24
CA TYR A 607 27.18 12.46 5.61
C TYR A 607 26.76 11.37 6.61
N GLY A 608 25.54 10.83 6.46
CA GLY A 608 25.05 9.70 7.24
C GLY A 608 25.91 8.44 7.09
N LYS A 609 26.31 8.09 5.85
CA LYS A 609 27.24 6.99 5.57
C LYS A 609 28.67 7.27 6.06
N CYS A 610 29.15 8.51 5.94
CA CYS A 610 30.49 8.93 6.42
C CYS A 610 30.61 9.06 7.96
N GLY A 611 29.60 8.68 8.74
CA GLY A 611 29.66 8.75 10.21
C GLY A 611 29.46 10.15 10.81
N CYS A 612 28.99 11.13 10.02
CA CYS A 612 28.98 12.54 10.41
C CYS A 612 27.56 13.05 10.67
N ALA A 613 26.93 12.54 11.75
CA ALA A 613 25.55 12.87 12.10
C ALA A 613 25.31 14.38 12.33
N LEU A 614 26.30 15.11 12.84
CA LEU A 614 26.17 16.56 13.09
C LEU A 614 26.02 17.38 11.80
N GLU A 615 26.88 17.16 10.80
CA GLU A 615 26.79 17.88 9.53
C GLU A 615 25.56 17.42 8.71
N MET A 616 25.18 16.14 8.82
CA MET A 616 23.93 15.62 8.28
C MET A 616 22.70 16.38 8.82
N SER A 617 22.61 16.56 10.14
CA SER A 617 21.51 17.31 10.77
C SER A 617 21.53 18.79 10.40
N ARG A 618 22.70 19.43 10.29
CA ARG A 618 22.79 20.83 9.80
C ARG A 618 22.28 21.01 8.38
N VAL A 619 22.71 20.16 7.44
CA VAL A 619 22.21 20.21 6.05
C VAL A 619 20.68 20.10 6.02
N PHE A 620 20.11 19.24 6.86
CA PHE A 620 18.67 19.10 7.01
C PHE A 620 17.98 20.32 7.63
N GLU A 621 18.55 20.90 8.68
CA GLU A 621 18.01 22.09 9.35
C GLU A 621 18.03 23.33 8.43
N ASP A 622 19.14 23.53 7.70
CA ASP A 622 19.36 24.69 6.83
C ASP A 622 18.60 24.60 5.50
N THR A 623 18.50 23.39 4.91
CA THR A 623 18.01 23.22 3.52
C THR A 623 16.98 22.10 3.31
N GLY A 624 16.83 21.18 4.26
CA GLY A 624 15.99 19.98 4.13
C GLY A 624 14.62 20.05 4.80
N ARG A 625 14.34 21.06 5.65
CA ARG A 625 13.06 21.19 6.37
C ARG A 625 11.87 21.21 5.40
N GLY A 626 10.91 20.30 5.64
CA GLY A 626 9.71 20.15 4.81
C GLY A 626 9.89 19.33 3.53
N ASP A 627 11.09 18.87 3.18
CA ASP A 627 11.28 17.93 2.07
C ASP A 627 11.26 16.47 2.52
N VAL A 628 10.26 15.72 2.06
CA VAL A 628 10.07 14.30 2.42
C VAL A 628 11.28 13.42 2.03
N GLY A 629 12.01 13.75 0.96
CA GLY A 629 13.21 13.02 0.55
C GLY A 629 14.37 13.24 1.52
N ALA A 630 14.65 14.50 1.86
CA ALA A 630 15.63 14.88 2.87
C ALA A 630 15.32 14.26 4.25
N CYS A 631 14.05 14.26 4.66
CA CYS A 631 13.58 13.64 5.91
C CYS A 631 13.86 12.14 5.95
N ASN A 632 13.53 11.42 4.86
CA ASN A 632 13.77 9.97 4.78
C ASN A 632 15.27 9.64 4.82
N ALA A 633 16.11 10.49 4.21
CA ALA A 633 17.56 10.38 4.29
C ALA A 633 18.08 10.61 5.71
N VAL A 634 17.57 11.61 6.45
CA VAL A 634 17.94 11.85 7.87
C VAL A 634 17.50 10.70 8.76
N ILE A 635 16.26 10.24 8.66
CA ILE A 635 15.75 9.10 9.46
C ILE A 635 16.63 7.86 9.23
N THR A 636 17.03 7.60 7.97
CA THR A 636 17.91 6.48 7.61
C THR A 636 19.35 6.69 8.11
N GLY A 637 19.87 7.92 8.08
CA GLY A 637 21.19 8.26 8.59
C GLY A 637 21.28 8.17 10.12
N LEU A 638 20.30 8.73 10.85
CA LEU A 638 20.18 8.62 12.31
C LEU A 638 20.01 7.16 12.75
N ALA A 639 19.25 6.36 11.98
CA ALA A 639 19.14 4.92 12.21
C ALA A 639 20.51 4.25 12.18
N ARG A 640 21.35 4.51 11.15
CA ARG A 640 22.71 3.91 11.07
C ARG A 640 23.61 4.22 12.28
N HIS A 641 23.31 5.28 13.03
CA HIS A 641 24.05 5.69 14.24
C HIS A 641 23.33 5.35 15.55
N GLY A 642 22.23 4.60 15.50
CA GLY A 642 21.44 4.22 16.69
C GLY A 642 20.66 5.38 17.35
N LEU A 643 20.59 6.54 16.70
CA LEU A 643 19.92 7.76 17.21
C LEU A 643 18.41 7.72 16.96
N VAL A 644 17.76 6.63 17.37
CA VAL A 644 16.35 6.33 17.07
C VAL A 644 15.39 7.36 17.67
N ASP A 645 15.67 7.83 18.88
CA ASP A 645 14.81 8.82 19.53
C ASP A 645 14.89 10.21 18.86
N GLU A 646 15.97 10.51 18.11
CA GLU A 646 16.05 11.70 17.24
C GLU A 646 15.31 11.47 15.92
N ALA A 647 15.46 10.28 15.31
CA ALA A 647 14.72 9.91 14.10
C ALA A 647 13.19 9.96 14.32
N LEU A 648 12.72 9.53 15.49
CA LEU A 648 11.32 9.63 15.90
C LEU A 648 10.85 11.09 16.07
N LYS A 649 11.68 11.98 16.64
CA LYS A 649 11.35 13.42 16.73
C LYS A 649 11.19 14.04 15.35
N VAL A 650 12.13 13.79 14.43
CA VAL A 650 12.06 14.29 13.04
C VAL A 650 10.78 13.79 12.35
N PHE A 651 10.40 12.52 12.58
CA PHE A 651 9.17 11.96 12.03
C PHE A 651 7.89 12.63 12.59
N GLU A 652 7.82 12.86 13.91
CA GLU A 652 6.67 13.54 14.54
C GLU A 652 6.60 15.03 14.21
N GLU A 653 7.73 15.72 14.03
CA GLU A 653 7.76 17.12 13.56
C GLU A 653 7.04 17.26 12.21
N LEU A 654 7.28 16.34 11.26
CA LEU A 654 6.65 16.36 9.94
C LEU A 654 5.14 16.10 9.99
N ARG A 655 4.70 15.22 10.91
CA ARG A 655 3.28 14.99 11.19
C ARG A 655 2.63 16.25 11.78
N SER A 656 3.31 16.92 12.71
CA SER A 656 2.81 18.16 13.32
C SER A 656 2.68 19.32 12.31
N GLN A 657 3.53 19.34 11.28
CA GLN A 657 3.50 20.31 10.19
C GLN A 657 2.44 20.02 9.12
N GLY A 658 1.69 18.92 9.23
CA GLY A 658 0.65 18.55 8.26
C GLY A 658 1.18 18.04 6.91
N THR A 659 2.43 17.57 6.86
CA THR A 659 3.03 17.04 5.63
C THR A 659 2.44 15.67 5.28
N GLU A 660 2.03 15.46 4.02
CA GLU A 660 1.57 14.14 3.56
C GLU A 660 2.73 13.14 3.49
N LEU A 661 2.83 12.29 4.52
CA LEU A 661 3.85 11.24 4.61
C LEU A 661 3.53 10.04 3.72
N ASN A 662 4.44 9.71 2.83
CA ASN A 662 4.29 8.59 1.89
C ASN A 662 4.82 7.26 2.47
N VAL A 663 4.62 6.16 1.73
CA VAL A 663 5.01 4.79 2.13
C VAL A 663 6.49 4.69 2.53
N VAL A 664 7.38 5.47 1.92
CA VAL A 664 8.82 5.43 2.22
C VAL A 664 9.09 5.98 3.60
N SER A 665 8.50 7.12 3.97
CA SER A 665 8.69 7.75 5.29
C SER A 665 8.27 6.83 6.44
N TRP A 666 7.08 6.22 6.32
CA TRP A 666 6.62 5.22 7.29
C TRP A 666 7.53 3.99 7.32
N THR A 667 8.00 3.51 6.17
CA THR A 667 8.90 2.34 6.10
C THR A 667 10.26 2.62 6.73
N SER A 668 10.85 3.80 6.50
CA SER A 668 12.14 4.22 7.09
C SER A 668 12.08 4.28 8.62
N VAL A 669 11.02 4.85 9.21
CA VAL A 669 10.91 4.92 10.68
C VAL A 669 10.61 3.56 11.31
N ILE A 670 9.77 2.72 10.67
CA ILE A 670 9.52 1.33 11.12
C ILE A 670 10.81 0.50 11.08
N ALA A 671 11.60 0.62 10.01
CA ALA A 671 12.89 -0.04 9.87
C ALA A 671 13.88 0.44 10.95
N CYS A 672 13.97 1.76 11.18
CA CYS A 672 14.81 2.34 12.23
C CYS A 672 14.49 1.75 13.61
N CYS A 673 13.21 1.72 13.99
CA CYS A 673 12.77 1.14 15.26
C CYS A 673 13.06 -0.36 15.36
N SER A 674 12.74 -1.14 14.31
CA SER A 674 12.95 -2.59 14.29
C SER A 674 14.43 -3.01 14.31
N GLN A 675 15.34 -2.18 13.78
CA GLN A 675 16.78 -2.48 13.78
C GLN A 675 17.46 -2.23 15.14
N HIS A 676 16.81 -1.48 16.03
CA HIS A 676 17.38 -1.01 17.30
C HIS A 676 16.58 -1.45 18.54
N GLY A 677 15.79 -2.52 18.41
CA GLY A 677 15.05 -3.12 19.53
C GLY A 677 13.87 -2.29 20.05
N LYS A 678 13.43 -1.26 19.31
CA LYS A 678 12.19 -0.51 19.57
C LYS A 678 11.00 -1.21 18.89
N ASP A 679 10.88 -2.51 19.15
CA ASP A 679 10.00 -3.42 18.40
C ASP A 679 8.51 -3.10 18.60
N ILE A 680 8.14 -2.61 19.79
CA ILE A 680 6.76 -2.23 20.13
C ILE A 680 6.37 -0.94 19.39
N GLU A 681 7.29 0.02 19.33
CA GLU A 681 7.14 1.26 18.56
C GLU A 681 7.01 0.97 17.06
N ALA A 682 7.83 0.06 16.50
CA ALA A 682 7.71 -0.39 15.11
C ALA A 682 6.31 -0.96 14.79
N LEU A 683 5.75 -1.79 15.70
CA LEU A 683 4.39 -2.33 15.57
C LEU A 683 3.30 -1.26 15.68
N ASN A 684 3.49 -0.23 16.51
CA ASN A 684 2.55 0.89 16.64
C ASN A 684 2.58 1.79 15.40
N LEU A 685 3.77 2.19 14.94
CA LEU A 685 3.95 2.97 13.71
C LEU A 685 3.35 2.28 12.49
N PHE A 686 3.44 0.95 12.39
CA PHE A 686 2.78 0.18 11.33
C PHE A 686 1.24 0.21 11.41
N ARG A 687 0.67 0.24 12.62
CA ARG A 687 -0.79 0.42 12.81
C ARG A 687 -1.22 1.83 12.45
N GLU A 688 -0.43 2.84 12.81
CA GLU A 688 -0.68 4.24 12.48
C GLU A 688 -0.59 4.51 10.98
N MET A 689 0.41 3.93 10.29
CA MET A 689 0.50 3.93 8.82
C MET A 689 -0.79 3.41 8.17
N GLN A 690 -1.35 2.30 8.69
CA GLN A 690 -2.60 1.73 8.20
C GLN A 690 -3.81 2.61 8.52
N ALA A 691 -3.86 3.22 9.72
CA ALA A 691 -4.92 4.14 10.12
C ALA A 691 -4.92 5.44 9.29
N ALA A 692 -3.74 5.92 8.89
CA ALA A 692 -3.54 7.03 7.95
C ALA A 692 -3.88 6.66 6.48
N GLY A 693 -4.36 5.44 6.21
CA GLY A 693 -4.71 4.98 4.86
C GLY A 693 -3.51 4.63 3.97
N VAL A 694 -2.28 4.77 4.47
CA VAL A 694 -1.04 4.47 3.74
C VAL A 694 -0.86 2.96 3.64
N LYS A 695 -0.77 2.44 2.40
CA LYS A 695 -0.76 0.99 2.13
C LYS A 695 0.67 0.44 2.20
N PRO A 696 0.97 -0.54 3.09
CA PRO A 696 2.27 -1.21 3.12
C PRO A 696 2.58 -1.92 1.79
N ASN A 697 3.86 -1.92 1.40
CA ASN A 697 4.36 -2.55 0.17
C ASN A 697 5.34 -3.71 0.47
N ALA A 698 5.98 -4.24 -0.57
CA ALA A 698 6.95 -5.34 -0.46
C ALA A 698 8.25 -4.97 0.31
N VAL A 699 8.52 -3.68 0.54
CA VAL A 699 9.64 -3.20 1.35
C VAL A 699 9.22 -2.99 2.82
N THR A 700 7.99 -2.51 3.07
CA THR A 700 7.48 -2.30 4.43
C THR A 700 7.38 -3.59 5.24
N ILE A 701 6.94 -4.70 4.63
CA ILE A 701 6.73 -5.96 5.36
C ILE A 701 8.05 -6.57 5.88
N PRO A 702 9.13 -6.69 5.10
CA PRO A 702 10.44 -7.11 5.60
C PRO A 702 11.00 -6.22 6.72
N CYS A 703 10.64 -4.93 6.79
CA CYS A 703 11.07 -4.04 7.88
C CYS A 703 10.28 -4.24 9.18
N LEU A 704 9.08 -4.85 9.12
CA LEU A 704 8.22 -5.11 10.30
C LEU A 704 8.44 -6.50 10.90
N LEU A 705 8.71 -7.50 10.04
CA LEU A 705 8.79 -8.91 10.44
C LEU A 705 9.89 -9.22 11.47
N PRO A 706 11.09 -8.59 11.44
CA PRO A 706 12.09 -8.75 12.49
C PRO A 706 11.56 -8.31 13.87
N ALA A 707 10.91 -7.15 13.97
CA ALA A 707 10.27 -6.71 15.23
C ALA A 707 9.22 -7.72 15.74
N CYS A 708 8.39 -8.29 14.85
CA CYS A 708 7.49 -9.39 15.23
C CYS A 708 8.26 -10.60 15.80
N GLY A 709 9.42 -10.93 15.24
CA GLY A 709 10.28 -12.03 15.69
C GLY A 709 10.99 -11.74 17.02
N SER A 710 11.55 -10.55 17.21
CA SER A 710 12.30 -10.15 18.41
C SER A 710 11.47 -10.32 19.69
N ILE A 711 10.21 -9.85 19.69
CA ILE A 711 9.30 -9.98 20.85
C ILE A 711 8.36 -11.20 20.76
N ALA A 712 8.59 -12.11 19.80
CA ALA A 712 7.78 -13.30 19.51
C ALA A 712 6.26 -13.03 19.33
N ALA A 713 5.90 -11.88 18.73
CA ALA A 713 4.53 -11.49 18.39
C ALA A 713 3.98 -12.27 17.17
N LEU A 714 3.75 -13.57 17.36
CA LEU A 714 3.38 -14.52 16.32
C LEU A 714 2.07 -14.15 15.62
N MET A 715 1.09 -13.57 16.33
CA MET A 715 -0.18 -13.16 15.71
C MET A 715 -0.02 -11.95 14.78
N HIS A 716 0.80 -10.97 15.15
CA HIS A 716 1.14 -9.82 14.30
C HIS A 716 1.92 -10.28 13.06
N GLY A 717 2.91 -11.16 13.24
CA GLY A 717 3.65 -11.78 12.15
C GLY A 717 2.76 -12.59 11.18
N LYS A 718 1.81 -13.37 11.70
CA LYS A 718 0.78 -14.03 10.88
C LYS A 718 -0.13 -13.04 10.17
N GLY A 719 -0.49 -11.92 10.80
CA GLY A 719 -1.27 -10.84 10.20
C GLY A 719 -0.54 -10.22 8.99
N ALA A 720 0.75 -9.93 9.14
CA ALA A 720 1.62 -9.47 8.08
C ALA A 720 1.76 -10.51 6.94
N HIS A 721 1.94 -11.79 7.26
CA HIS A 721 1.96 -12.86 6.25
C HIS A 721 0.63 -12.97 5.47
N CYS A 722 -0.51 -12.93 6.16
CA CYS A 722 -1.83 -12.94 5.54
C CYS A 722 -2.11 -11.67 4.71
N PHE A 723 -1.49 -10.54 5.05
CA PHE A 723 -1.48 -9.36 4.18
C PHE A 723 -0.63 -9.59 2.92
N SER A 724 0.58 -10.13 3.06
CA SER A 724 1.47 -10.43 1.92
C SER A 724 0.85 -11.39 0.91
N LEU A 725 0.19 -12.45 1.39
CA LEU A 725 -0.55 -13.41 0.57
C LEU A 725 -1.69 -12.73 -0.21
N ARG A 726 -2.54 -11.94 0.47
CA ARG A 726 -3.66 -11.21 -0.17
C ARG A 726 -3.21 -10.13 -1.17
N ARG A 727 -1.97 -9.64 -1.04
CA ARG A 727 -1.36 -8.65 -1.95
C ARG A 727 -0.55 -9.28 -3.09
N GLY A 728 -0.31 -10.59 -3.07
CA GLY A 728 0.56 -11.25 -4.05
C GLY A 728 2.05 -10.90 -3.90
N ILE A 729 2.47 -10.32 -2.78
CA ILE A 729 3.88 -9.95 -2.50
C ILE A 729 4.62 -11.04 -1.72
N SER A 730 3.95 -12.11 -1.28
CA SER A 730 4.55 -13.25 -0.59
C SER A 730 5.55 -14.07 -1.43
N THR A 731 5.56 -13.88 -2.75
CA THR A 731 6.53 -14.53 -3.65
C THR A 731 7.83 -13.74 -3.80
N ASP A 732 7.90 -12.53 -3.25
CA ASP A 732 9.12 -11.74 -3.19
C ASP A 732 10.15 -12.40 -2.25
N VAL A 733 11.42 -12.42 -2.65
CA VAL A 733 12.48 -13.16 -1.95
C VAL A 733 12.84 -12.50 -0.62
N TYR A 734 12.74 -11.17 -0.50
CA TYR A 734 12.99 -10.45 0.75
C TYR A 734 11.82 -10.66 1.73
N VAL A 735 10.57 -10.64 1.24
CA VAL A 735 9.39 -10.99 2.03
C VAL A 735 9.47 -12.44 2.51
N GLY A 736 9.83 -13.39 1.64
CA GLY A 736 10.00 -14.80 1.99
C GLY A 736 11.09 -15.02 3.05
N SER A 737 12.25 -14.37 2.89
CA SER A 737 13.37 -14.46 3.85
C SER A 737 12.99 -13.92 5.23
N ALA A 738 12.35 -12.75 5.29
CA ALA A 738 11.89 -12.15 6.54
C ALA A 738 10.75 -12.96 7.20
N LEU A 739 9.93 -13.68 6.43
CA LEU A 739 8.92 -14.60 6.96
C LEU A 739 9.54 -15.86 7.58
N ILE A 740 10.59 -16.42 6.97
CA ILE A 740 11.36 -17.54 7.54
C ILE A 740 11.92 -17.14 8.91
N ASP A 741 12.63 -16.01 8.96
CA ASP A 741 13.23 -15.48 10.18
C ASP A 741 12.18 -15.19 11.26
N MET A 742 11.10 -14.46 10.94
CA MET A 742 10.01 -14.19 11.88
C MET A 742 9.37 -15.46 12.45
N TYR A 743 9.10 -16.47 11.61
CA TYR A 743 8.50 -17.72 12.10
C TYR A 743 9.47 -18.54 12.96
N ALA A 744 10.77 -18.55 12.64
CA ALA A 744 11.79 -19.17 13.48
C ALA A 744 11.88 -18.44 14.84
N ASN A 745 12.00 -17.12 14.81
CA ASN A 745 12.01 -16.22 15.98
C ASN A 745 10.69 -16.16 16.76
N CYS A 746 9.63 -16.83 16.30
CA CYS A 746 8.38 -17.07 17.02
C CYS A 746 8.20 -18.54 17.48
N GLY A 747 9.25 -19.37 17.41
CA GLY A 747 9.19 -20.78 17.81
C GLY A 747 8.38 -21.67 16.86
N LYS A 748 8.25 -21.30 15.58
CA LYS A 748 7.47 -22.02 14.56
C LYS A 748 8.32 -22.41 13.35
N ILE A 749 9.38 -23.16 13.62
CA ILE A 749 10.33 -23.66 12.61
C ILE A 749 9.68 -24.44 11.46
N GLN A 750 8.60 -25.21 11.69
CA GLN A 750 7.86 -25.89 10.61
C GLN A 750 7.13 -24.89 9.68
N SER A 751 6.65 -23.76 10.22
CA SER A 751 6.06 -22.68 9.41
C SER A 751 7.14 -21.93 8.64
N ALA A 752 8.32 -21.71 9.23
CA ALA A 752 9.47 -21.15 8.53
C ALA A 752 9.89 -22.04 7.35
N ARG A 753 10.05 -23.35 7.57
CA ARG A 753 10.32 -24.34 6.53
C ARG A 753 9.23 -24.37 5.45
N SER A 754 7.95 -24.32 5.84
CA SER A 754 6.82 -24.23 4.90
C SER A 754 6.83 -22.97 4.05
N CYS A 755 7.33 -21.84 4.57
CA CYS A 755 7.53 -20.63 3.77
C CYS A 755 8.68 -20.82 2.78
N PHE A 756 9.83 -21.30 3.27
CA PHE A 756 11.00 -21.64 2.45
C PHE A 756 10.66 -22.59 1.29
N ASP A 757 9.88 -23.64 1.52
CA ASP A 757 9.47 -24.62 0.50
C ASP A 757 8.50 -24.06 -0.56
N ARG A 758 7.78 -22.98 -0.24
CA ARG A 758 6.85 -22.30 -1.15
C ARG A 758 7.47 -21.16 -1.96
N MET A 759 8.72 -20.78 -1.67
CA MET A 759 9.41 -19.74 -2.44
C MET A 759 9.70 -20.22 -3.88
N PRO A 760 9.28 -19.49 -4.92
CA PRO A 760 9.48 -19.89 -6.31
C PRO A 760 10.95 -19.75 -6.74
N THR A 761 11.65 -18.74 -6.18
CA THR A 761 13.07 -18.50 -6.36
C THR A 761 13.72 -18.38 -4.98
N ARG A 762 14.94 -18.90 -4.85
CA ARG A 762 15.70 -18.94 -3.59
C ARG A 762 17.11 -18.42 -3.83
N ASN A 763 17.42 -17.26 -3.25
CA ASN A 763 18.79 -16.74 -3.21
C ASN A 763 19.50 -17.22 -1.93
N LEU A 764 20.81 -16.97 -1.85
CA LEU A 764 21.63 -17.34 -0.69
C LEU A 764 21.07 -16.82 0.65
N VAL A 765 20.44 -15.64 0.67
CA VAL A 765 19.83 -15.04 1.88
C VAL A 765 18.75 -15.93 2.49
N CYS A 766 17.82 -16.47 1.69
CA CYS A 766 16.76 -17.32 2.24
C CYS A 766 17.26 -18.71 2.67
N TRP A 767 18.31 -19.24 2.04
CA TRP A 767 19.00 -20.45 2.49
C TRP A 767 19.70 -20.22 3.83
N ASN A 768 20.44 -19.12 3.96
CA ASN A 768 21.11 -18.73 5.20
C ASN A 768 20.11 -18.46 6.34
N ALA A 769 18.96 -17.83 6.05
CA ALA A 769 17.87 -17.66 7.02
C ALA A 769 17.32 -19.00 7.54
N MET A 770 17.13 -19.99 6.66
CA MET A 770 16.67 -21.32 7.06
C MET A 770 17.74 -22.12 7.83
N LEU A 771 19.02 -21.97 7.46
CA LEU A 771 20.15 -22.62 8.12
C LEU A 771 20.37 -22.04 9.52
N GLY A 772 20.38 -20.72 9.65
CA GLY A 772 20.43 -20.02 10.95
C GLY A 772 19.23 -20.31 11.84
N ALA A 773 18.03 -20.45 11.26
CA ALA A 773 16.84 -20.90 11.98
C ALA A 773 17.03 -22.30 12.58
N TYR A 774 17.51 -23.28 11.80
CA TYR A 774 17.80 -24.61 12.34
C TYR A 774 18.94 -24.60 13.38
N ALA A 775 19.97 -23.79 13.18
CA ALA A 775 21.03 -23.59 14.17
C ALA A 775 20.48 -23.12 15.52
N MET A 776 19.69 -22.03 15.54
CA MET A 776 19.05 -21.47 16.75
C MET A 776 18.10 -22.46 17.45
N HIS A 777 17.49 -23.39 16.70
CA HIS A 777 16.63 -24.43 17.25
C HIS A 777 17.38 -25.70 17.70
N GLY A 778 18.72 -25.75 17.63
CA GLY A 778 19.51 -26.94 17.96
C GLY A 778 19.30 -28.11 17.00
N LYS A 779 18.88 -27.83 15.77
CA LYS A 779 18.56 -28.81 14.73
C LYS A 779 19.74 -28.98 13.76
N ALA A 780 20.88 -29.42 14.27
CA ALA A 780 22.12 -29.48 13.50
C ALA A 780 22.03 -30.41 12.28
N ASN A 781 21.38 -31.57 12.42
CA ASN A 781 21.20 -32.51 11.31
C ASN A 781 20.42 -31.85 10.16
N GLU A 782 19.30 -31.18 10.47
CA GLU A 782 18.52 -30.48 9.44
C GLU A 782 19.23 -29.23 8.88
N ALA A 783 20.14 -28.61 9.65
CA ALA A 783 21.01 -27.54 9.15
C ALA A 783 22.05 -28.06 8.14
N VAL A 784 22.67 -29.22 8.42
CA VAL A 784 23.58 -29.93 7.50
C VAL A 784 22.85 -30.38 6.22
N GLU A 785 21.63 -30.93 6.36
CA GLU A 785 20.79 -31.29 5.20
C GLU A 785 20.43 -30.06 4.33
N ILE A 786 20.15 -28.91 4.95
CA ILE A 786 19.91 -27.65 4.24
C ILE A 786 21.17 -27.13 3.56
N PHE A 787 22.34 -27.24 4.19
CA PHE A 787 23.63 -26.88 3.58
C PHE A 787 23.89 -27.69 2.31
N HIS A 788 23.86 -29.02 2.39
CA HIS A 788 24.03 -29.88 1.20
C HIS A 788 22.90 -29.76 0.18
N SER A 789 21.74 -29.21 0.56
CA SER A 789 20.69 -28.85 -0.39
C SER A 789 20.98 -27.52 -1.09
N MET A 790 21.50 -26.51 -0.40
CA MET A 790 21.97 -25.25 -0.98
C MET A 790 22.98 -25.51 -2.12
N GLU A 791 23.96 -26.36 -1.85
CA GLU A 791 24.99 -26.77 -2.82
C GLU A 791 24.39 -27.47 -4.06
N ARG A 792 23.50 -28.45 -3.85
CA ARG A 792 22.82 -29.19 -4.94
C ARG A 792 21.95 -28.28 -5.82
N TYR A 793 21.49 -27.14 -5.32
CA TYR A 793 20.81 -26.10 -6.09
C TYR A 793 21.78 -25.08 -6.74
N GLY A 794 23.09 -25.35 -6.74
CA GLY A 794 24.11 -24.52 -7.38
C GLY A 794 24.39 -23.19 -6.68
N GLN A 795 23.91 -23.01 -5.44
CA GLN A 795 24.29 -21.87 -4.62
C GLN A 795 25.65 -22.16 -3.97
N LYS A 796 26.57 -21.18 -4.03
CA LYS A 796 27.86 -21.28 -3.31
C LYS A 796 27.67 -20.81 -1.86
N PRO A 797 28.00 -21.63 -0.85
CA PRO A 797 28.01 -21.19 0.54
C PRO A 797 28.93 -19.98 0.75
N ASP A 798 28.52 -19.07 1.65
CA ASP A 798 29.31 -17.90 2.04
C ASP A 798 29.67 -17.90 3.53
N SER A 799 30.31 -16.81 3.98
CA SER A 799 30.64 -16.58 5.38
C SER A 799 29.44 -16.68 6.32
N VAL A 800 28.21 -16.37 5.88
CA VAL A 800 27.01 -16.44 6.72
C VAL A 800 26.48 -17.87 6.75
N SER A 801 26.59 -18.62 5.64
CA SER A 801 26.33 -20.06 5.59
C SER A 801 27.19 -20.83 6.60
N PHE A 802 28.52 -20.61 6.57
CA PHE A 802 29.45 -21.28 7.48
C PHE A 802 29.28 -20.85 8.94
N THR A 803 29.08 -19.55 9.22
CA THR A 803 28.78 -19.08 10.59
C THR A 803 27.54 -19.78 11.16
N SER A 804 26.48 -19.90 10.36
CA SER A 804 25.24 -20.57 10.76
C SER A 804 25.43 -22.08 10.99
N LEU A 805 26.22 -22.75 10.13
CA LEU A 805 26.52 -24.18 10.24
C LEU A 805 27.40 -24.50 11.47
N LEU A 806 28.43 -23.69 11.72
CA LEU A 806 29.30 -23.83 12.90
C LEU A 806 28.54 -23.52 14.20
N SER A 807 27.61 -22.56 14.18
CA SER A 807 26.71 -22.32 15.31
C SER A 807 25.80 -23.52 15.58
N ALA A 808 25.26 -24.16 14.54
CA ALA A 808 24.47 -25.39 14.69
C ALA A 808 25.28 -26.52 15.34
N CYS A 809 26.52 -26.73 14.88
CA CYS A 809 27.46 -27.69 15.47
C CYS A 809 27.74 -27.36 16.95
N SER A 810 28.00 -26.08 17.27
CA SER A 810 28.23 -25.58 18.64
C SER A 810 27.05 -25.83 19.59
N GLN A 811 25.82 -25.69 19.10
CA GLN A 811 24.61 -25.89 19.92
C GLN A 811 24.23 -27.37 20.12
N SER A 812 24.80 -28.26 19.31
CA SER A 812 24.54 -29.72 19.36
C SER A 812 25.77 -30.54 19.76
N GLY A 813 26.90 -29.90 20.08
CA GLY A 813 28.12 -30.56 20.55
C GLY A 813 28.91 -31.33 19.47
N LEU A 814 28.67 -31.05 18.18
CA LEU A 814 29.29 -31.77 17.06
C LEU A 814 30.72 -31.26 16.80
N THR A 815 31.67 -31.59 17.69
CA THR A 815 33.05 -31.06 17.66
C THR A 815 33.79 -31.36 16.38
N GLU A 816 33.81 -32.64 15.98
CA GLU A 816 34.57 -33.11 14.82
C GLU A 816 33.98 -32.59 13.50
N GLU A 817 32.66 -32.44 13.44
CA GLU A 817 31.97 -31.89 12.27
C GLU A 817 32.22 -30.39 12.13
N GLY A 818 32.12 -29.64 13.25
CA GLY A 818 32.41 -28.21 13.27
C GLY A 818 33.85 -27.91 12.87
N HIS A 819 34.83 -28.70 13.35
CA HIS A 819 36.23 -28.54 12.94
C HIS A 819 36.41 -28.78 11.43
N ARG A 820 35.86 -29.89 10.92
CA ARG A 820 35.89 -30.24 9.49
C ARG A 820 35.29 -29.14 8.61
N TYR A 821 34.13 -28.60 8.99
CA TYR A 821 33.49 -27.52 8.24
C TYR A 821 34.32 -26.24 8.26
N PHE A 822 34.94 -25.89 9.40
CA PHE A 822 35.82 -24.72 9.50
C PHE A 822 37.07 -24.82 8.60
N GLU A 823 37.64 -26.02 8.45
CA GLU A 823 38.76 -26.26 7.53
C GLU A 823 38.31 -26.25 6.06
N SER A 824 37.20 -26.94 5.74
CA SER A 824 36.64 -27.00 4.38
C SER A 824 36.34 -25.61 3.81
N MET A 825 35.87 -24.69 4.66
CA MET A 825 35.50 -23.32 4.29
C MET A 825 36.58 -22.61 3.45
N PHE A 826 37.85 -22.72 3.85
CA PHE A 826 38.96 -22.17 3.06
C PHE A 826 39.43 -23.14 1.97
N ASN A 827 39.61 -24.42 2.31
CA ASN A 827 40.26 -25.40 1.44
C ASN A 827 39.44 -25.78 0.19
N GLU A 828 38.12 -25.82 0.32
CA GLU A 828 37.18 -26.24 -0.75
C GLU A 828 36.43 -25.05 -1.36
N TYR A 829 36.01 -24.07 -0.55
CA TYR A 829 35.15 -22.95 -0.99
C TYR A 829 35.91 -21.62 -1.15
N GLY A 830 37.18 -21.54 -0.73
CA GLY A 830 37.98 -20.31 -0.79
C GLY A 830 37.49 -19.18 0.13
N VAL A 831 36.57 -19.47 1.05
CA VAL A 831 36.01 -18.50 1.99
C VAL A 831 37.02 -18.28 3.13
N LYS A 832 37.53 -17.06 3.24
CA LYS A 832 38.45 -16.70 4.34
C LYS A 832 37.69 -16.64 5.67
N ALA A 833 38.29 -17.24 6.70
CA ALA A 833 37.78 -17.13 8.07
C ALA A 833 37.68 -15.67 8.52
N ARG A 834 36.72 -15.43 9.42
CA ARG A 834 36.40 -14.13 10.01
C ARG A 834 36.12 -14.32 11.49
N VAL A 835 36.00 -13.23 12.25
CA VAL A 835 35.87 -13.26 13.71
C VAL A 835 34.67 -14.07 14.18
N GLU A 836 33.55 -14.01 13.44
CA GLU A 836 32.30 -14.73 13.69
C GLU A 836 32.50 -16.26 13.62
N HIS A 837 33.29 -16.74 12.65
CA HIS A 837 33.63 -18.15 12.50
C HIS A 837 34.51 -18.65 13.67
N TYR A 838 35.51 -17.85 14.07
CA TYR A 838 36.34 -18.15 15.23
C TYR A 838 35.53 -18.15 16.52
N SER A 839 34.59 -17.20 16.69
CA SER A 839 33.67 -17.17 17.84
C SER A 839 32.84 -18.46 17.93
N CYS A 840 32.32 -18.96 16.80
CA CYS A 840 31.58 -20.22 16.75
C CYS A 840 32.44 -21.43 17.15
N ILE A 841 33.69 -21.53 16.66
CA ILE A 841 34.61 -22.62 17.01
C ILE A 841 35.08 -22.54 18.47
N VAL A 842 35.42 -21.35 18.96
CA VAL A 842 35.78 -21.13 20.38
C VAL A 842 34.61 -21.49 21.30
N SER A 843 33.38 -21.16 20.90
CA SER A 843 32.16 -21.57 21.60
C SER A 843 31.95 -23.09 21.58
N LEU A 844 32.16 -23.76 20.43
CA LEU A 844 32.04 -25.22 20.28
C LEU A 844 33.06 -25.97 21.16
N LEU A 845 34.35 -25.64 21.03
CA LEU A 845 35.44 -26.24 21.82
C LEU A 845 35.27 -25.93 23.31
N GLY A 846 34.88 -24.69 23.64
CA GLY A 846 34.64 -24.25 25.00
C GLY A 846 33.48 -24.99 25.68
N ARG A 847 32.34 -25.17 25.00
CA ARG A 847 31.23 -26.01 25.48
C ARG A 847 31.67 -27.46 25.70
N ALA A 848 32.45 -28.02 24.77
CA ALA A 848 33.01 -29.37 24.89
C ALA A 848 34.10 -29.54 25.97
N GLY A 849 34.47 -28.49 26.71
CA GLY A 849 35.48 -28.55 27.78
C GLY A 849 36.93 -28.46 27.29
N LYS A 850 37.14 -28.37 25.98
CA LYS A 850 38.44 -28.24 25.33
C LYS A 850 38.97 -26.79 25.40
N LEU A 851 39.03 -26.22 26.60
CA LEU A 851 39.33 -24.80 26.83
C LEU A 851 40.72 -24.38 26.31
N GLU A 852 41.73 -25.24 26.44
CA GLU A 852 43.09 -24.96 25.93
C GLU A 852 43.14 -24.99 24.39
N GLU A 853 42.39 -25.89 23.74
CA GLU A 853 42.23 -25.87 22.28
C GLU A 853 41.51 -24.60 21.84
N ALA A 854 40.44 -24.20 22.54
CA ALA A 854 39.72 -22.95 22.28
C ALA A 854 40.64 -21.72 22.41
N TYR A 855 41.46 -21.64 23.47
CA TYR A 855 42.42 -20.56 23.65
C TYR A 855 43.56 -20.60 22.61
N SER A 856 43.99 -21.79 22.17
CA SER A 856 44.91 -21.98 21.04
C SER A 856 44.34 -21.44 19.72
N MET A 857 43.04 -21.65 19.47
CA MET A 857 42.37 -21.09 18.29
C MET A 857 42.36 -19.56 18.29
N ILE A 858 42.12 -18.92 19.45
CA ILE A 858 42.20 -17.45 19.57
C ILE A 858 43.61 -16.95 19.22
N LYS A 859 44.67 -17.62 19.73
CA LYS A 859 46.07 -17.26 19.43
C LYS A 859 46.47 -17.44 17.95
N LYS A 860 45.74 -18.26 17.19
CA LYS A 860 45.98 -18.51 15.76
C LYS A 860 45.20 -17.55 14.85
N MET A 861 44.37 -16.66 15.39
CA MET A 861 43.57 -15.73 14.59
C MET A 861 44.49 -14.77 13.79
N PRO A 862 44.26 -14.59 12.47
CA PRO A 862 45.01 -13.64 11.65
C PRO A 862 44.49 -12.19 11.80
N MET A 863 43.57 -11.95 12.74
CA MET A 863 42.98 -10.65 13.06
C MET A 863 42.78 -10.54 14.59
N GLU A 864 42.66 -9.31 15.09
CA GLU A 864 42.38 -9.07 16.51
C GLU A 864 41.03 -9.71 16.93
N PRO A 865 40.98 -10.48 18.04
CA PRO A 865 39.74 -11.09 18.52
C PRO A 865 38.83 -10.05 19.19
N ASP A 866 37.54 -10.12 18.88
CA ASP A 866 36.52 -9.21 19.41
C ASP A 866 35.94 -9.66 20.78
N ALA A 867 34.98 -8.88 21.28
CA ALA A 867 34.26 -9.21 22.50
C ALA A 867 33.43 -10.51 22.40
N CYS A 868 32.93 -10.88 21.22
CA CYS A 868 32.18 -12.13 21.03
C CYS A 868 33.08 -13.37 21.17
N VAL A 869 34.32 -13.32 20.69
CA VAL A 869 35.30 -14.40 20.87
C VAL A 869 35.71 -14.55 22.34
N TRP A 870 36.14 -13.46 22.99
CA TRP A 870 36.53 -13.50 24.41
C TRP A 870 35.36 -13.82 25.34
N GLY A 871 34.15 -13.31 25.04
CA GLY A 871 32.93 -13.62 25.78
C GLY A 871 32.53 -15.09 25.69
N SER A 872 32.73 -15.72 24.54
CA SER A 872 32.52 -17.16 24.34
C SER A 872 33.48 -18.00 25.19
N LEU A 873 34.77 -17.61 25.26
CA LEU A 873 35.73 -18.26 26.15
C LEU A 873 35.37 -18.04 27.63
N LEU A 874 35.10 -16.80 28.06
CA LEU A 874 34.72 -16.48 29.45
C LEU A 874 33.48 -17.26 29.92
N SER A 875 32.46 -17.35 29.07
CA SER A 875 31.24 -18.13 29.36
C SER A 875 31.54 -19.63 29.50
N SER A 876 32.46 -20.16 28.70
CA SER A 876 32.92 -21.56 28.78
C SER A 876 33.79 -21.82 30.01
N CYS A 877 34.65 -20.87 30.39
CA CYS A 877 35.42 -20.91 31.64
C CYS A 877 34.51 -20.93 32.87
N ARG A 878 33.36 -20.24 32.83
CA ARG A 878 32.32 -20.35 33.86
C ARG A 878 31.67 -21.73 33.90
N LEU A 879 31.38 -22.34 32.74
CA LEU A 879 30.76 -23.67 32.66
C LEU A 879 31.67 -24.75 33.25
N HIS A 880 32.97 -24.70 32.95
CA HIS A 880 33.97 -25.69 33.37
C HIS A 880 34.80 -25.24 34.59
N HIS A 881 34.37 -24.19 35.29
CA HIS A 881 34.99 -23.61 36.48
C HIS A 881 36.51 -23.31 36.39
N ASN A 882 37.00 -22.95 35.20
CA ASN A 882 38.40 -22.60 34.95
C ASN A 882 38.63 -21.11 35.25
N VAL A 883 39.35 -20.82 36.34
CA VAL A 883 39.58 -19.44 36.79
C VAL A 883 40.66 -18.73 35.97
N SER A 884 41.76 -19.40 35.62
CA SER A 884 42.91 -18.75 34.98
C SER A 884 42.62 -18.26 33.56
N LEU A 885 41.97 -19.08 32.72
CA LEU A 885 41.51 -18.65 31.40
C LEU A 885 40.35 -17.65 31.51
N GLY A 886 39.54 -17.74 32.58
CA GLY A 886 38.50 -16.75 32.88
C GLY A 886 39.05 -15.35 33.17
N GLU A 887 40.12 -15.26 33.96
CA GLU A 887 40.83 -14.01 34.27
C GLU A 887 41.42 -13.36 33.00
N ILE A 888 42.05 -14.15 32.13
CA ILE A 888 42.61 -13.68 30.85
C ILE A 888 41.49 -13.14 29.94
N ALA A 889 40.42 -13.90 29.75
CA ALA A 889 39.32 -13.50 28.88
C ALA A 889 38.57 -12.26 29.41
N ALA A 890 38.32 -12.19 30.72
CA ALA A 890 37.69 -11.04 31.36
C ALA A 890 38.57 -9.79 31.27
N GLY A 891 39.90 -9.91 31.46
CA GLY A 891 40.84 -8.80 31.28
C GLY A 891 40.74 -8.18 29.88
N LYS A 892 40.75 -9.02 28.83
CA LYS A 892 40.58 -8.56 27.45
C LYS A 892 39.19 -7.94 27.18
N LEU A 893 38.14 -8.47 27.79
CA LEU A 893 36.80 -7.87 27.72
C LEU A 893 36.69 -6.53 28.45
N PHE A 894 37.49 -6.27 29.49
CA PHE A 894 37.53 -4.97 30.16
C PHE A 894 38.29 -3.91 29.35
N GLU A 895 39.22 -4.32 28.48
CA GLU A 895 39.87 -3.45 27.50
C GLU A 895 38.93 -3.11 26.33
N LEU A 896 38.24 -4.12 25.77
CA LEU A 896 37.35 -3.97 24.61
C LEU A 896 36.00 -3.33 24.95
N GLU A 897 35.38 -3.73 26.06
CA GLU A 897 34.04 -3.27 26.48
C GLU A 897 34.03 -2.77 27.93
N PRO A 898 34.77 -1.69 28.27
CA PRO A 898 34.91 -1.19 29.64
C PRO A 898 33.61 -0.69 30.29
N ARG A 899 32.50 -0.65 29.54
CA ARG A 899 31.15 -0.26 29.98
C ARG A 899 30.13 -1.40 29.96
N ASN A 900 30.51 -2.64 29.58
CA ASN A 900 29.58 -3.77 29.57
C ASN A 900 29.55 -4.45 30.97
N PRO A 901 28.47 -4.29 31.76
CA PRO A 901 28.38 -4.88 33.10
C PRO A 901 28.37 -6.42 33.08
N GLY A 902 27.98 -7.04 31.97
CA GLY A 902 27.89 -8.50 31.84
C GLY A 902 29.24 -9.19 32.01
N ASN A 903 30.31 -8.59 31.48
CA ASN A 903 31.66 -9.15 31.54
C ASN A 903 32.19 -9.19 32.99
N TYR A 904 31.96 -8.12 33.76
CA TYR A 904 32.29 -8.05 35.19
C TYR A 904 31.47 -9.06 36.02
N VAL A 905 30.16 -9.16 35.75
CA VAL A 905 29.28 -10.11 36.42
C VAL A 905 29.72 -11.56 36.12
N LEU A 906 30.13 -11.89 34.90
CA LEU A 906 30.64 -13.23 34.57
C LEU A 906 31.93 -13.58 35.34
N LEU A 907 32.91 -12.69 35.43
CA LEU A 907 34.13 -12.93 36.23
C LEU A 907 33.81 -13.04 37.73
N SER A 908 32.97 -12.15 38.25
CA SER A 908 32.48 -12.18 39.63
C SER A 908 31.81 -13.52 39.96
N ASN A 909 31.01 -14.05 39.02
CA ASN A 909 30.35 -15.34 39.15
C ASN A 909 31.34 -16.52 39.15
N ILE A 910 32.40 -16.47 38.33
CA ILE A 910 33.49 -17.47 38.35
C ILE A 910 34.17 -17.49 39.72
N TYR A 911 34.50 -16.33 40.28
CA TYR A 911 35.10 -16.23 41.62
C TYR A 911 34.17 -16.71 42.73
N ALA A 912 32.89 -16.36 42.68
CA ALA A 912 31.89 -16.83 43.64
C ALA A 912 31.76 -18.36 43.62
N SER A 913 31.76 -18.99 42.44
CA SER A 913 31.73 -20.47 42.30
C SER A 913 32.95 -21.21 42.89
N LYS A 914 34.01 -20.48 43.25
CA LYS A 914 35.20 -21.00 43.93
C LYS A 914 35.38 -20.42 45.34
N GLY A 915 34.36 -19.77 45.91
CA GLY A 915 34.41 -19.14 47.24
C GLY A 915 35.41 -17.98 47.37
N LYS A 916 35.90 -17.41 46.25
CA LYS A 916 36.90 -16.33 46.24
C LYS A 916 36.27 -14.95 46.52
N TRP A 917 35.55 -14.80 47.64
CA TRP A 917 34.77 -13.60 47.97
C TRP A 917 35.56 -12.29 47.99
N LYS A 918 36.86 -12.33 48.33
CA LYS A 918 37.75 -11.15 48.23
C LYS A 918 37.85 -10.63 46.79
N GLU A 919 37.97 -11.52 45.81
CA GLU A 919 38.05 -11.15 44.39
C GLU A 919 36.67 -10.78 43.83
N VAL A 920 35.60 -11.42 44.29
CA VAL A 920 34.20 -11.01 44.02
C VAL A 920 33.99 -9.55 44.41
N ASN A 921 34.45 -9.14 45.60
CA ASN A 921 34.31 -7.77 46.07
C ASN A 921 35.12 -6.78 45.23
N LYS A 922 36.39 -7.08 44.89
CA LYS A 922 37.18 -6.23 43.97
C LYS A 922 36.49 -6.00 42.63
N VAL A 923 35.90 -7.04 42.03
CA VAL A 923 35.18 -6.89 40.75
C VAL A 923 33.91 -6.04 40.93
N ARG A 924 33.22 -6.12 42.07
CA ARG A 924 32.08 -5.25 42.41
C ARG A 924 32.50 -3.80 42.72
N ASP A 925 33.69 -3.58 43.29
CA ASP A 925 34.29 -2.26 43.46
C ASP A 925 34.57 -1.63 42.08
N MET A 926 35.25 -2.36 41.18
CA MET A 926 35.48 -1.91 39.80
C MET A 926 34.19 -1.55 39.05
N MET A 927 33.09 -2.27 39.30
CA MET A 927 31.77 -1.92 38.74
C MET A 927 31.21 -0.63 39.33
N ARG A 928 31.35 -0.40 40.64
CA ARG A 928 30.94 0.86 41.30
C ARG A 928 31.73 2.05 40.79
N ASP A 929 33.06 1.93 40.70
CA ASP A 929 33.96 3.01 40.27
C ASP A 929 33.69 3.46 38.82
N LYS A 930 33.08 2.59 38.02
CA LYS A 930 32.66 2.83 36.62
C LYS A 930 31.15 3.11 36.48
N GLU A 931 30.43 3.26 37.59
CA GLU A 931 28.97 3.47 37.67
C GLU A 931 28.12 2.39 36.96
N LEU A 932 28.66 1.18 36.79
CA LEU A 932 28.03 0.11 36.02
C LEU A 932 26.92 -0.58 36.83
N ARG A 933 25.72 -0.64 36.26
CA ARG A 933 24.55 -1.35 36.82
C ARG A 933 24.28 -2.63 36.05
N LYS A 934 23.87 -3.69 36.75
CA LYS A 934 23.43 -4.95 36.14
C LYS A 934 22.14 -4.72 35.35
N ASN A 935 22.10 -5.15 34.08
CA ASN A 935 20.88 -5.12 33.28
C ASN A 935 19.78 -6.01 33.91
N PRO A 936 18.53 -5.52 34.04
CA PRO A 936 17.44 -6.33 34.54
C PRO A 936 17.08 -7.45 33.55
N GLY A 937 16.72 -8.61 34.09
CA GLY A 937 16.23 -9.73 33.29
C GLY A 937 14.73 -9.57 33.00
N CYS A 938 14.38 -9.39 31.73
CA CYS A 938 13.02 -9.16 31.25
C CYS A 938 12.56 -10.34 30.40
N SER A 939 11.34 -10.82 30.65
CA SER A 939 10.72 -11.89 29.86
C SER A 939 9.44 -11.40 29.19
N TRP A 940 9.24 -11.74 27.91
CA TRP A 940 8.03 -11.41 27.16
C TRP A 940 7.20 -12.65 26.89
N ILE A 941 5.87 -12.51 26.96
CA ILE A 941 4.90 -13.56 26.62
C ILE A 941 3.69 -12.97 25.90
N GLU A 942 3.26 -13.61 24.81
CA GLU A 942 2.04 -13.25 24.08
C GLU A 942 0.82 -14.00 24.65
N VAL A 943 -0.16 -13.25 25.16
CA VAL A 943 -1.42 -13.79 25.70
C VAL A 943 -2.59 -13.00 25.12
N LYS A 944 -3.60 -13.71 24.57
CA LYS A 944 -4.83 -13.11 24.02
C LYS A 944 -4.56 -11.94 23.05
N ASN A 945 -3.57 -12.10 22.14
CA ASN A 945 -3.17 -11.11 21.13
C ASN A 945 -2.55 -9.80 21.70
N ARG A 946 -1.99 -9.87 22.92
CA ARG A 946 -1.22 -8.79 23.56
C ARG A 946 0.10 -9.36 24.10
N VAL A 947 1.20 -8.66 23.85
CA VAL A 947 2.51 -8.99 24.42
C VAL A 947 2.61 -8.34 25.80
N TYR A 948 2.99 -9.12 26.80
CA TYR A 948 3.25 -8.69 28.17
C TYR A 948 4.75 -8.81 28.45
N MET A 949 5.33 -7.79 29.07
CA MET A 949 6.70 -7.81 29.59
C MET A 949 6.62 -8.03 31.11
N LEU A 950 7.46 -8.91 31.65
CA LEU A 950 7.59 -9.15 33.08
C LEU A 950 9.04 -8.89 33.51
N LEU A 951 9.21 -8.04 34.52
CA LEU A 951 10.47 -7.84 35.23
C LEU A 951 10.49 -8.65 36.54
N ALA A 952 11.68 -8.99 37.01
CA ALA A 952 11.86 -9.49 38.37
C ALA A 952 11.60 -8.36 39.38
N GLY A 953 10.66 -8.56 40.31
CA GLY A 953 10.27 -7.56 41.32
C GLY A 953 9.33 -6.46 40.83
N ASP A 954 8.62 -6.67 39.72
CA ASP A 954 7.67 -5.70 39.15
C ASP A 954 6.26 -5.83 39.79
N GLU A 955 5.80 -4.79 40.48
CA GLU A 955 4.46 -4.73 41.07
C GLU A 955 3.39 -4.13 40.13
N SER A 956 3.76 -3.69 38.92
CA SER A 956 2.85 -2.98 38.00
C SER A 956 1.77 -3.86 37.35
N LEU A 957 1.89 -5.19 37.44
CA LEU A 957 0.94 -6.15 36.90
C LEU A 957 -0.21 -6.41 37.90
N PRO A 958 -1.48 -6.09 37.57
CA PRO A 958 -2.61 -6.24 38.50
C PRO A 958 -2.95 -7.68 38.94
N GLN A 959 -2.24 -8.68 38.40
CA GLN A 959 -2.39 -10.10 38.76
C GLN A 959 -1.15 -10.66 39.49
N MET A 960 -0.18 -9.83 39.88
CA MET A 960 1.11 -10.33 40.40
C MET A 960 0.94 -11.23 41.63
N ASP A 961 0.04 -10.90 42.56
CA ASP A 961 -0.29 -11.77 43.71
C ASP A 961 -0.74 -13.18 43.30
N GLN A 962 -1.54 -13.29 42.23
CA GLN A 962 -2.02 -14.58 41.70
C GLN A 962 -0.89 -15.37 41.03
N ILE A 963 0.06 -14.67 40.38
CA ILE A 963 1.26 -15.28 39.80
C ILE A 963 2.14 -15.85 40.92
N LEU A 964 2.38 -15.08 41.98
CA LEU A 964 3.22 -15.48 43.11
C LEU A 964 2.61 -16.63 43.93
N ASP A 965 1.29 -16.63 44.16
CA ASP A 965 0.57 -17.73 44.81
C ASP A 965 0.62 -19.04 43.97
N LYS A 966 0.32 -18.97 42.67
CA LYS A 966 0.40 -20.15 41.78
C LYS A 966 1.85 -20.64 41.62
N LEU A 967 2.84 -19.73 41.59
CA LEU A 967 4.26 -20.09 41.56
C LEU A 967 4.66 -20.83 42.85
N SER A 968 4.26 -20.32 44.02
CA SER A 968 4.54 -20.95 45.32
C SER A 968 3.96 -22.37 45.40
N LYS A 969 2.72 -22.55 44.94
CA LYS A 969 2.06 -23.87 44.84
C LYS A 969 2.81 -24.83 43.91
N LEU A 970 3.22 -24.36 42.74
CA LEU A 970 4.00 -25.15 41.78
C LEU A 970 5.38 -25.54 42.33
N SER A 971 6.06 -24.63 43.05
CA SER A 971 7.32 -24.93 43.73
C SER A 971 7.16 -25.99 44.83
N MET A 972 6.03 -26.01 45.55
CA MET A 972 5.74 -27.08 46.52
C MET A 972 5.53 -28.45 45.84
N GLU A 973 4.79 -28.51 44.73
CA GLU A 973 4.63 -29.77 43.97
C GLU A 973 5.95 -30.24 43.34
N MET A 974 6.79 -29.31 42.85
CA MET A 974 8.13 -29.61 42.36
C MET A 974 9.00 -30.27 43.45
N LYS A 975 9.00 -29.73 44.67
CA LYS A 975 9.71 -30.33 45.82
C LYS A 975 9.14 -31.70 46.21
N LYS A 976 7.82 -31.90 46.21
CA LYS A 976 7.19 -33.21 46.45
C LYS A 976 7.58 -34.27 45.42
N ALA A 977 7.75 -33.86 44.17
CA ALA A 977 8.21 -34.71 43.07
C ALA A 977 9.73 -35.01 43.11
N GLY A 978 10.45 -34.57 44.15
CA GLY A 978 11.88 -34.82 44.33
C GLY A 978 12.81 -33.82 43.62
N TYR A 979 12.27 -32.79 42.98
CA TYR A 979 13.08 -31.73 42.37
C TYR A 979 13.41 -30.64 43.39
N LEU A 980 14.69 -30.50 43.72
CA LEU A 980 15.19 -29.43 44.59
C LEU A 980 15.59 -28.20 43.72
N PRO A 981 15.38 -26.96 44.21
CA PRO A 981 15.88 -25.76 43.55
C PRO A 981 17.40 -25.78 43.42
N ILE A 982 17.95 -25.31 42.29
CA ILE A 982 19.40 -25.33 42.06
C ILE A 982 19.99 -23.99 42.54
N THR A 983 20.30 -23.92 43.83
CA THR A 983 20.74 -22.67 44.50
C THR A 983 22.14 -22.20 44.11
N ASP A 984 22.95 -23.05 43.46
CA ASP A 984 24.27 -22.71 42.87
C ASP A 984 24.22 -21.52 41.90
N TYR A 985 23.06 -21.22 41.30
CA TYR A 985 22.88 -20.07 40.43
C TYR A 985 22.68 -18.73 41.18
N VAL A 986 22.46 -18.76 42.50
CA VAL A 986 22.39 -17.56 43.35
C VAL A 986 23.75 -17.32 44.00
N LEU A 987 24.56 -16.53 43.29
CA LEU A 987 25.94 -16.21 43.66
C LEU A 987 26.02 -14.98 44.59
N GLN A 988 25.02 -14.85 45.45
CA GLN A 988 24.96 -13.90 46.56
C GLN A 988 25.29 -14.66 47.85
N ASP A 989 26.02 -13.99 48.75
CA ASP A 989 26.43 -14.54 50.05
C ASP A 989 25.27 -14.34 51.04
N VAL A 990 24.26 -15.20 50.92
CA VAL A 990 22.99 -15.18 51.65
C VAL A 990 22.60 -16.61 52.04
N GLU A 991 21.71 -16.76 53.02
CA GLU A 991 21.26 -18.08 53.47
C GLU A 991 20.48 -18.84 52.38
N GLU A 992 20.51 -20.18 52.40
CA GLU A 992 19.87 -21.01 51.36
C GLU A 992 18.37 -20.71 51.19
N GLN A 993 17.66 -20.35 52.26
CA GLN A 993 16.25 -19.94 52.18
C GLN A 993 16.05 -18.63 51.41
N GLU A 994 16.96 -17.65 51.57
CA GLU A 994 16.94 -16.42 50.77
C GLU A 994 17.30 -16.69 49.31
N LYS A 995 18.22 -17.63 49.03
CA LYS A 995 18.53 -18.07 47.66
C LYS A 995 17.31 -18.64 46.96
N GLU A 996 16.55 -19.52 47.61
CA GLU A 996 15.30 -20.05 47.05
C GLU A 996 14.28 -18.95 46.74
N GLN A 997 14.17 -17.94 47.61
CA GLN A 997 13.25 -16.82 47.43
C GLN A 997 13.67 -15.92 46.24
N ILE A 998 14.97 -15.66 46.06
CA ILE A 998 15.52 -14.95 44.89
C ILE A 998 15.20 -15.69 43.59
N LEU A 999 15.36 -17.03 43.57
CA LEU A 999 15.04 -17.86 42.41
C LEU A 999 13.55 -17.86 42.04
N CYS A 1000 12.64 -17.54 42.98
CA CYS A 1000 11.23 -17.37 42.68
C CYS A 1000 10.94 -16.06 41.91
N GLY A 1001 11.75 -15.02 42.10
CA GLY A 1001 11.59 -13.72 41.44
C GLY A 1001 12.00 -13.68 39.96
N HIS A 1002 12.52 -14.78 39.39
CA HIS A 1002 13.02 -14.79 38.01
C HIS A 1002 11.89 -14.61 36.97
N SER A 1003 12.06 -13.65 36.06
CA SER A 1003 11.00 -13.25 35.11
C SER A 1003 10.56 -14.37 34.15
N GLU A 1004 11.42 -15.37 33.92
CA GLU A 1004 11.11 -16.59 33.18
C GLU A 1004 9.96 -17.37 33.85
N LYS A 1005 10.07 -17.57 35.17
CA LYS A 1005 9.06 -18.30 35.96
C LYS A 1005 7.76 -17.50 36.02
N LEU A 1006 7.86 -16.19 36.26
CA LEU A 1006 6.71 -15.28 36.26
C LEU A 1006 5.96 -15.32 34.91
N ALA A 1007 6.68 -15.26 33.79
CA ALA A 1007 6.09 -15.32 32.45
C ALA A 1007 5.39 -16.65 32.16
N VAL A 1008 6.02 -17.78 32.52
CA VAL A 1008 5.41 -19.12 32.37
C VAL A 1008 4.15 -19.25 33.22
N VAL A 1009 4.18 -18.84 34.49
CA VAL A 1009 3.01 -18.91 35.38
C VAL A 1009 1.89 -17.96 34.95
N PHE A 1010 2.21 -16.74 34.51
CA PHE A 1010 1.24 -15.83 33.90
C PHE A 1010 0.57 -16.45 32.66
N GLY A 1011 1.35 -17.16 31.83
CA GLY A 1011 0.87 -17.94 30.70
C GLY A 1011 -0.10 -19.05 31.11
N ILE A 1012 0.23 -19.84 32.14
CA ILE A 1012 -0.64 -20.90 32.68
C ILE A 1012 -1.97 -20.32 33.17
N LEU A 1013 -1.93 -19.23 33.95
CA LEU A 1013 -3.13 -18.60 34.53
C LEU A 1013 -4.08 -18.02 33.47
N ASN A 1014 -3.54 -17.51 32.36
CA ASN A 1014 -4.33 -16.80 31.35
C ASN A 1014 -4.63 -17.59 30.07
N THR A 1015 -4.23 -18.86 29.98
CA THR A 1015 -4.48 -19.74 28.83
C THR A 1015 -5.05 -21.10 29.23
N SER A 1016 -5.96 -21.63 28.41
CA SER A 1016 -6.55 -22.96 28.60
C SER A 1016 -5.50 -24.07 28.57
N GLN A 1017 -5.78 -25.18 29.25
CA GLN A 1017 -4.91 -26.35 29.30
C GLN A 1017 -4.58 -26.87 27.88
N GLY A 1018 -3.35 -27.38 27.70
CA GLY A 1018 -2.84 -27.84 26.40
C GLY A 1018 -2.39 -26.73 25.42
N VAL A 1019 -2.64 -25.45 25.68
CA VAL A 1019 -2.12 -24.36 24.84
C VAL A 1019 -0.63 -24.17 25.08
N SER A 1020 0.17 -24.27 24.00
CA SER A 1020 1.63 -24.09 24.08
C SER A 1020 2.02 -22.64 24.39
N LEU A 1021 2.88 -22.47 25.39
CA LEU A 1021 3.38 -21.16 25.83
C LEU A 1021 4.62 -20.75 25.03
N ARG A 1022 4.83 -19.44 24.85
CA ARG A 1022 6.01 -18.84 24.20
C ARG A 1022 6.56 -17.73 25.08
N VAL A 1023 7.79 -17.88 25.51
CA VAL A 1023 8.49 -16.90 26.32
C VAL A 1023 9.80 -16.50 25.62
N THR A 1024 10.09 -15.22 25.56
CA THR A 1024 11.38 -14.71 25.09
C THR A 1024 12.08 -14.00 26.24
N LYS A 1025 13.40 -14.18 26.37
CA LYS A 1025 14.22 -13.61 27.46
C LYS A 1025 15.38 -12.80 26.87
N ASN A 1026 15.65 -11.62 27.43
CA ASN A 1026 16.76 -10.73 27.02
C ASN A 1026 18.15 -11.18 27.49
N LEU A 1027 18.24 -12.28 28.23
CA LEU A 1027 19.44 -12.85 28.82
C LEU A 1027 19.38 -14.38 28.64
N ARG A 1028 20.52 -15.04 28.78
CA ARG A 1028 20.56 -16.50 28.92
C ARG A 1028 19.83 -16.94 30.19
N ILE A 1029 18.95 -17.94 30.10
CA ILE A 1029 18.22 -18.49 31.25
C ILE A 1029 19.19 -19.15 32.25
N CYS A 1030 18.83 -19.26 33.53
CA CYS A 1030 19.61 -20.03 34.51
C CYS A 1030 19.16 -21.51 34.56
N GLY A 1031 20.02 -22.40 35.07
CA GLY A 1031 19.71 -23.84 35.13
C GLY A 1031 18.53 -24.17 36.03
N ASP A 1032 18.33 -23.43 37.12
CA ASP A 1032 17.14 -23.54 37.96
C ASP A 1032 15.83 -23.18 37.20
N CYS A 1033 15.84 -22.12 36.39
CA CYS A 1033 14.70 -21.80 35.53
C CYS A 1033 14.49 -22.85 34.44
N HIS A 1034 15.57 -23.39 33.85
CA HIS A 1034 15.48 -24.49 32.91
C HIS A 1034 14.84 -25.74 33.56
N ALA A 1035 15.28 -26.14 34.75
CA ALA A 1035 14.74 -27.26 35.51
C ALA A 1035 13.28 -27.04 35.93
N PHE A 1036 12.92 -25.84 36.39
CA PHE A 1036 11.53 -25.47 36.69
C PHE A 1036 10.64 -25.61 35.45
N ILE A 1037 11.03 -25.06 34.30
CA ILE A 1037 10.20 -25.10 33.08
C ILE A 1037 10.10 -26.54 32.53
N LYS A 1038 11.17 -27.33 32.66
CA LYS A 1038 11.20 -28.78 32.38
C LYS A 1038 10.15 -29.51 33.24
N PHE A 1039 10.14 -29.31 34.56
CA PHE A 1039 9.11 -29.86 35.46
C PHE A 1039 7.69 -29.41 35.07
N ILE A 1040 7.47 -28.12 34.87
CA ILE A 1040 6.15 -27.57 34.51
C ILE A 1040 5.62 -28.13 33.20
N SER A 1041 6.48 -28.35 32.20
CA SER A 1041 6.07 -28.90 30.91
C SER A 1041 5.47 -30.31 31.05
N GLY A 1042 6.11 -31.17 31.85
CA GLY A 1042 5.57 -32.50 32.18
C GLY A 1042 4.35 -32.45 33.11
N PHE A 1043 4.40 -31.63 34.16
CA PHE A 1043 3.34 -31.57 35.19
C PHE A 1043 2.01 -30.97 34.69
N GLU A 1044 2.04 -29.89 33.91
CA GLU A 1044 0.84 -29.27 33.33
C GLU A 1044 0.44 -29.91 31.97
N GLY A 1045 1.28 -30.80 31.40
CA GLY A 1045 1.08 -31.42 30.10
C GLY A 1045 1.08 -30.40 28.95
N ARG A 1046 2.07 -29.50 28.94
CA ARG A 1046 2.14 -28.38 27.97
C ARG A 1046 3.52 -28.28 27.31
N GLU A 1047 3.51 -28.09 25.99
CA GLU A 1047 4.71 -27.65 25.26
C GLU A 1047 5.03 -26.18 25.62
N ILE A 1048 6.26 -25.91 26.05
CA ILE A 1048 6.72 -24.55 26.40
C ILE A 1048 7.95 -24.22 25.54
N PHE A 1049 7.86 -23.13 24.78
CA PHE A 1049 8.94 -22.66 23.93
C PHE A 1049 9.59 -21.45 24.61
N VAL A 1050 10.86 -21.55 24.97
CA VAL A 1050 11.62 -20.43 25.56
C VAL A 1050 12.78 -20.07 24.63
N ARG A 1051 12.82 -18.81 24.19
CA ARG A 1051 13.95 -18.23 23.48
C ARG A 1051 14.82 -17.46 24.46
N ASP A 1052 16.10 -17.79 24.51
CA ASP A 1052 17.11 -16.97 25.17
C ASP A 1052 18.01 -16.26 24.13
N THR A 1053 19.06 -15.57 24.57
CA THR A 1053 19.98 -14.84 23.69
C THR A 1053 20.74 -15.73 22.71
N ASN A 1054 20.79 -17.04 22.93
CA ASN A 1054 21.65 -17.98 22.22
C ASN A 1054 20.85 -19.02 21.42
N ARG A 1055 19.74 -19.54 21.97
CA ARG A 1055 18.98 -20.64 21.39
C ARG A 1055 17.51 -20.67 21.79
N TYR A 1056 16.77 -21.53 21.10
CA TYR A 1056 15.50 -22.06 21.60
C TYR A 1056 15.70 -23.28 22.49
N HIS A 1057 14.90 -23.30 23.55
CA HIS A 1057 14.64 -24.43 24.44
C HIS A 1057 13.18 -24.84 24.22
N HIS A 1058 12.95 -26.03 23.65
CA HIS A 1058 11.61 -26.59 23.50
C HIS A 1058 11.40 -27.60 24.61
N PHE A 1059 10.61 -27.21 25.60
CA PHE A 1059 10.22 -28.09 26.70
C PHE A 1059 8.96 -28.86 26.31
N LYS A 1060 9.00 -30.18 26.45
CA LYS A 1060 7.89 -31.08 26.14
C LYS A 1060 7.96 -32.32 27.02
N ASP A 1061 6.84 -32.71 27.61
CA ASP A 1061 6.65 -33.97 28.35
C ASP A 1061 7.69 -34.24 29.47
N GLY A 1062 8.29 -33.18 30.01
CA GLY A 1062 9.35 -33.28 31.03
C GLY A 1062 10.78 -33.25 30.48
N ASP A 1063 10.98 -33.09 29.17
CA ASP A 1063 12.27 -33.00 28.51
C ASP A 1063 12.49 -31.65 27.80
N CYS A 1064 13.75 -31.36 27.43
CA CYS A 1064 14.11 -30.17 26.66
C CYS A 1064 14.95 -30.53 25.42
N SER A 1065 14.68 -29.86 24.29
CA SER A 1065 15.40 -30.06 23.01
C SER A 1065 16.89 -29.72 23.03
N CYS A 1066 17.43 -29.17 24.12
CA CYS A 1066 18.87 -29.01 24.30
C CYS A 1066 19.58 -30.29 24.79
N GLY A 1067 18.84 -31.31 25.25
CA GLY A 1067 19.45 -32.51 25.88
C GLY A 1067 20.26 -32.18 27.13
N ASP A 1068 19.89 -31.10 27.84
CA ASP A 1068 20.62 -30.46 28.92
C ASP A 1068 22.05 -29.97 28.54
N TYR A 1069 22.37 -29.91 27.23
CA TYR A 1069 23.60 -29.35 26.65
C TYR A 1069 23.34 -27.96 26.03
N TRP A 1070 23.72 -26.86 26.71
CA TRP A 1070 23.49 -25.49 26.23
C TRP A 1070 24.53 -24.48 26.71
#